data_AF-A0A8R2DMD3-F1
#
_entry.id   AF-A0A8R2DMD3-F1
#
_cell.length_a   1.000
_cell.length_b   1.000
_cell.length_c   1.000
_cell.angle_alpha   90.00
_cell.angle_beta   90.00
_cell.angle_gamma   90.00
#
_symmetry.space_group_name_H-M   'P 1'
#
loop_
_entity.id
_entity.type
_entity.pdbx_description
1 polymer ?
#
loop_
_entity_poly.entity_id
_entity_poly.type
_entity_poly.pdbx_seq_one_letter_code
_entity_poly.pdbx_strand_id
1 'polypeptide(L)'
;MSLLLTAGLKKDSTPETFRLRHRTQEGFYFPVEYLKIVPLQSWGPPYNYTIWYIELHGKNQAELLNEALETIYLRKEEEAVRLLLKHLRRRRYKDAFEALSRESGVQLEGPTQTKLWNALVENGDYQAAEKIFEQAVNDGELEWYMSWQPYRPEWREMSACSAQVEERLRSGDAHVAGPPAAPHDLLCADREPRPDAAGAAPVSNELFETCDLACGLTACCNKPGPRGGHQLVVDSTTGTLYLFGGWNGTEDLDDLWSYSTKGERWTLLCRHSSLVGGPTPRSCHKMVFDPVHRRLYTLGRYLDNAQRVPSNMNSDLYMYDVWTGEWYLVCSDTASAGGPRLVFDHQMCIDADTQTIYVFGGRVLPANTEEVVSPQYSGLYAYYISTGTWQLLLADKHDEDAPQPRVSHSMLFHPVQRRLYIFAGQRNKEHLLDLWWYEVGSGACGALCRCGAAPPPAAGFTQRATLDPDTDQMFVLSGMSKEKEKRVYNTLWVLSLRTRTWSCLYRAHAPPAPAPAPGGPAPTSRAPTPRFAHQLVYDPNTKIHYLFGGNPGIQSSPRLRLDDLWSLRLVQPSLEQVWGEARAILREACYREMATQPGATVQALSYLRNELSSVMDHTDPAQVSRFQKLATLLFSGGDEGAALPSPRALSPRRTRALLRARTHHASHAHIADALAQVLGAEEPQPELTLPFEEAGEPQPETWEVGVDEDMTPDTQWHARQPRLALYDTLAQYFRPSTVPPRGDVTDLVAL
;
A
#
# COMPACT_ATOMS: atom_id res chain seq x y z
N MET A 1 3.05 3.63 22.12
CA MET A 1 2.10 2.58 22.55
C MET A 1 1.85 1.64 21.39
N SER A 2 2.06 0.34 21.55
CA SER A 2 1.76 -0.64 20.50
C SER A 2 0.26 -0.92 20.47
N LEU A 3 -0.37 -0.87 19.29
CA LEU A 3 -1.76 -1.26 19.14
C LEU A 3 -1.90 -2.77 19.30
N LEU A 4 -2.65 -3.22 20.31
CA LEU A 4 -2.86 -4.64 20.59
C LEU A 4 -4.15 -5.19 20.00
N LEU A 5 -5.17 -4.33 19.85
CA LEU A 5 -6.49 -4.65 19.30
C LEU A 5 -7.22 -3.37 18.90
N THR A 6 -7.93 -3.41 17.77
CA THR A 6 -9.03 -2.47 17.45
C THR A 6 -10.22 -3.31 17.06
N ALA A 7 -11.31 -3.24 17.84
CA ALA A 7 -12.51 -4.03 17.61
C ALA A 7 -13.75 -3.22 18.00
N GLY A 8 -14.92 -3.66 17.51
CA GLY A 8 -16.23 -3.15 17.93
C GLY A 8 -16.97 -4.20 18.74
N LEU A 9 -17.81 -3.74 19.67
CA LEU A 9 -18.76 -4.59 20.41
C LEU A 9 -20.07 -4.68 19.62
N LYS A 10 -20.74 -5.83 19.65
CA LYS A 10 -22.11 -6.00 19.18
C LYS A 10 -23.07 -5.14 20.00
N LYS A 11 -24.20 -4.77 19.41
CA LYS A 11 -25.24 -3.98 20.08
C LYS A 11 -26.20 -4.88 20.86
N ASP A 12 -25.66 -5.68 21.77
CA ASP A 12 -26.42 -6.54 22.66
C ASP A 12 -25.73 -6.63 24.04
N SER A 13 -26.35 -7.34 24.98
CA SER A 13 -25.82 -7.52 26.34
C SER A 13 -24.99 -8.78 26.50
N THR A 14 -24.64 -9.46 25.40
CA THR A 14 -23.88 -10.71 25.48
C THR A 14 -22.40 -10.40 25.71
N PRO A 15 -21.73 -11.05 26.69
CA PRO A 15 -20.29 -10.83 26.90
C PRO A 15 -19.47 -11.25 25.68
N GLU A 16 -18.52 -10.41 25.27
CA GLU A 16 -17.62 -10.68 24.15
C GLU A 16 -16.17 -10.76 24.60
N THR A 17 -15.44 -11.77 24.13
CA THR A 17 -14.02 -11.98 24.44
C THR A 17 -13.16 -11.73 23.21
N PHE A 18 -12.13 -10.90 23.37
CA PHE A 18 -11.19 -10.58 22.30
C PHE A 18 -9.79 -11.11 22.63
N ARG A 19 -9.13 -11.71 21.64
CA ARG A 19 -7.75 -12.20 21.80
C ARG A 19 -6.75 -11.10 21.44
N LEU A 20 -6.01 -10.62 22.44
CA LEU A 20 -4.98 -9.60 22.23
C LEU A 20 -3.72 -10.20 21.59
N ARG A 21 -3.01 -9.40 20.79
CA ARG A 21 -1.66 -9.74 20.35
C ARG A 21 -0.75 -9.85 21.58
N HIS A 22 -0.08 -10.99 21.72
CA HIS A 22 0.71 -11.32 22.91
C HIS A 22 2.09 -11.90 22.56
N ARG A 23 2.48 -11.94 21.28
CA ARG A 23 3.80 -12.41 20.82
C ARG A 23 4.46 -11.49 19.78
N THR A 24 5.80 -11.41 19.81
CA THR A 24 6.65 -10.77 18.79
C THR A 24 6.64 -11.58 17.48
N GLN A 25 7.22 -11.03 16.41
CA GLN A 25 7.45 -11.78 15.16
C GLN A 25 8.44 -12.95 15.35
N GLU A 26 9.31 -12.85 16.35
CA GLU A 26 10.30 -13.87 16.73
C GLU A 26 9.72 -14.91 17.72
N GLY A 27 8.44 -14.79 18.10
CA GLY A 27 7.74 -15.76 18.94
C GLY A 27 7.75 -15.49 20.45
N PHE A 28 8.47 -14.47 20.91
CA PHE A 28 8.56 -14.09 22.34
C PHE A 28 7.27 -13.46 22.86
N TYR A 29 6.95 -13.70 24.14
CA TYR A 29 5.78 -13.10 24.80
C TYR A 29 6.05 -11.65 25.22
N PHE A 30 5.02 -10.79 25.17
CA PHE A 30 5.09 -9.44 25.73
C PHE A 30 4.41 -9.39 27.10
N PRO A 31 5.14 -9.06 28.19
CA PRO A 31 4.52 -8.72 29.46
C PRO A 31 3.79 -7.38 29.31
N VAL A 32 2.57 -7.31 29.83
CA VAL A 32 1.71 -6.13 29.74
C VAL A 32 1.32 -5.71 31.14
N GLU A 33 1.78 -4.54 31.56
CA GLU A 33 1.44 -3.96 32.87
C GLU A 33 0.16 -3.12 32.78
N TYR A 34 0.03 -2.31 31.72
CA TYR A 34 -1.12 -1.44 31.51
C TYR A 34 -1.72 -1.61 30.13
N LEU A 35 -3.06 -1.64 30.08
CA LEU A 35 -3.83 -1.59 28.85
C LEU A 35 -4.62 -0.29 28.79
N LYS A 36 -4.33 0.54 27.78
CA LYS A 36 -5.14 1.72 27.48
C LYS A 36 -6.27 1.31 26.55
N ILE A 37 -7.50 1.51 27.00
CA ILE A 37 -8.71 1.27 26.20
C ILE A 37 -9.24 2.63 25.75
N VAL A 38 -9.33 2.81 24.43
CA VAL A 38 -9.77 4.07 23.81
C VAL A 38 -11.05 3.80 23.03
N PRO A 39 -12.21 4.23 23.53
CA PRO A 39 -13.44 4.20 22.74
C PRO A 39 -13.31 5.13 21.53
N LEU A 40 -13.50 4.59 20.32
CA LEU A 40 -13.31 5.37 19.09
C LEU A 40 -14.61 5.97 18.57
N GLN A 41 -15.71 5.21 18.60
CA GLN A 41 -17.01 5.63 18.07
C GLN A 41 -18.15 4.83 18.70
N SER A 42 -19.31 5.47 18.90
CA SER A 42 -20.56 4.77 19.25
C SER A 42 -21.25 4.18 18.01
N TRP A 43 -22.25 3.32 18.22
CA TRP A 43 -23.05 2.67 17.16
C TRP A 43 -23.86 3.64 16.27
N GLY A 44 -23.90 4.94 16.58
CA GLY A 44 -24.54 5.96 15.74
C GLY A 44 -24.59 7.35 16.39
N PRO A 45 -24.98 8.39 15.62
CA PRO A 45 -24.99 9.79 16.08
C PRO A 45 -25.75 10.07 17.39
N PRO A 46 -26.85 9.36 17.75
CA PRO A 46 -27.56 9.65 19.01
C PRO A 46 -27.06 8.85 20.22
N TYR A 47 -26.04 8.00 20.08
CA TYR A 47 -25.60 7.11 21.15
C TYR A 47 -24.34 7.65 21.84
N ASN A 48 -24.40 7.77 23.17
CA ASN A 48 -23.22 7.85 24.03
C ASN A 48 -22.75 6.43 24.35
N TYR A 49 -21.44 6.23 24.49
CA TYR A 49 -20.89 4.97 24.98
C TYR A 49 -20.42 5.13 26.44
N THR A 50 -20.60 4.08 27.22
CA THR A 50 -20.04 3.93 28.56
C THR A 50 -19.51 2.50 28.67
N ILE A 51 -18.35 2.33 29.29
CA ILE A 51 -17.77 1.00 29.52
C ILE A 51 -18.09 0.62 30.97
N TRP A 52 -18.83 -0.47 31.15
CA TRP A 52 -19.33 -0.88 32.46
C TRP A 52 -18.45 -1.95 33.10
N TYR A 53 -17.92 -2.86 32.28
CA TYR A 53 -17.15 -4.00 32.75
C TYR A 53 -16.13 -4.42 31.71
N ILE A 54 -14.92 -4.71 32.17
CA ILE A 54 -13.83 -5.28 31.38
C ILE A 54 -13.18 -6.36 32.24
N GLU A 55 -13.02 -7.54 31.67
CA GLU A 55 -12.21 -8.62 32.24
C GLU A 55 -11.01 -8.90 31.34
N LEU A 56 -9.85 -9.11 31.96
CA LEU A 56 -8.60 -9.39 31.27
C LEU A 56 -8.10 -10.77 31.66
N HIS A 57 -8.03 -11.68 30.69
CA HIS A 57 -7.43 -13.00 30.89
C HIS A 57 -6.00 -13.01 30.34
N GLY A 58 -5.05 -13.32 31.21
CA GLY A 58 -3.63 -13.42 30.90
C GLY A 58 -3.01 -14.68 31.49
N LYS A 59 -1.80 -15.02 31.04
CA LYS A 59 -0.97 -16.02 31.70
C LYS A 59 -0.12 -15.32 32.77
N ASN A 60 -0.44 -15.56 34.03
CA ASN A 60 0.29 -14.98 35.17
C ASN A 60 1.32 -15.95 35.75
N GLN A 61 1.82 -16.89 34.93
CA GLN A 61 2.84 -17.84 35.34
C GLN A 61 4.16 -17.07 35.54
N ALA A 62 4.68 -17.07 36.77
CA ALA A 62 5.87 -16.32 37.14
C ALA A 62 7.09 -16.67 36.27
N GLU A 63 7.27 -17.94 35.93
CA GLU A 63 8.36 -18.42 35.06
C GLU A 63 8.32 -17.76 33.67
N LEU A 64 7.15 -17.76 33.02
CA LEU A 64 6.97 -17.21 31.67
C LEU A 64 7.07 -15.67 31.64
N LEU A 65 6.61 -15.01 32.71
CA LEU A 65 6.76 -13.56 32.87
C LEU A 65 8.21 -13.17 33.13
N ASN A 66 8.90 -13.88 34.02
CA ASN A 66 10.29 -13.61 34.36
C ASN A 66 11.21 -13.78 33.15
N GLU A 67 11.06 -14.87 32.38
CA GLU A 67 11.83 -15.10 31.15
C GLU A 67 11.63 -13.98 30.11
N ALA A 68 10.37 -13.56 29.91
CA ALA A 68 10.04 -12.48 28.98
C ALA A 68 10.55 -11.11 29.47
N LEU A 69 10.44 -10.82 30.76
CA LEU A 69 10.93 -9.59 31.38
C LEU A 69 12.45 -9.53 31.35
N GLU A 70 13.15 -10.61 31.71
CA GLU A 70 14.60 -10.71 31.66
C GLU A 70 15.11 -10.43 30.24
N THR A 71 14.50 -11.04 29.23
CA THR A 71 14.83 -10.78 27.82
C THR A 71 14.64 -9.31 27.45
N ILE A 72 13.57 -8.66 27.91
CA ILE A 72 13.31 -7.24 27.66
C ILE A 72 14.32 -6.36 28.38
N TYR A 73 14.64 -6.66 29.63
CA TYR A 73 15.65 -5.93 30.39
C TYR A 73 17.01 -6.04 29.72
N LEU A 74 17.42 -7.24 29.31
CA LEU A 74 18.67 -7.45 28.56
C LEU A 74 18.70 -6.63 27.26
N ARG A 75 17.61 -6.62 26.48
CA ARG A 75 17.54 -5.79 25.25
C ARG A 75 17.56 -4.29 25.54
N LYS A 76 16.93 -3.84 26.64
CA LYS A 76 16.97 -2.44 27.07
C LYS A 76 18.38 -2.05 27.49
N GLU A 77 19.07 -2.90 28.24
CA GLU A 77 20.46 -2.69 28.64
C GLU A 77 21.39 -2.67 27.43
N GLU A 78 21.23 -3.61 26.48
CA GLU A 78 21.98 -3.62 25.23
C GLU A 78 21.81 -2.30 24.45
N GLU A 79 20.56 -1.83 24.29
CA GLU A 79 20.28 -0.59 23.57
C GLU A 79 20.78 0.65 24.32
N ALA A 80 20.71 0.67 25.66
CA ALA A 80 21.28 1.72 26.49
C ALA A 80 22.80 1.80 26.35
N VAL A 81 23.49 0.64 26.37
CA VAL A 81 24.94 0.56 26.11
C VAL A 81 25.26 1.04 24.70
N ARG A 82 24.46 0.68 23.68
CA ARG A 82 24.66 1.18 22.30
C ARG A 82 24.50 2.70 22.21
N LEU A 83 23.55 3.30 22.92
CA LEU A 83 23.40 4.77 23.00
C LEU A 83 24.63 5.42 23.67
N LEU A 84 25.13 4.84 24.76
CA LEU A 84 26.35 5.31 25.42
C LEU A 84 27.56 5.20 24.49
N LEU A 85 27.79 4.04 23.87
CA LEU A 85 28.87 3.82 22.91
C LEU A 85 28.80 4.82 21.74
N LYS A 86 27.61 5.09 21.20
CA LYS A 86 27.39 6.12 20.17
C LYS A 86 27.86 7.49 20.66
N HIS A 87 27.44 7.90 21.86
CA HIS A 87 27.82 9.18 22.45
C HIS A 87 29.34 9.27 22.67
N LEU A 88 29.94 8.27 23.30
CA LEU A 88 31.37 8.20 23.58
C LEU A 88 32.21 8.33 22.30
N ARG A 89 31.82 7.60 21.25
CA ARG A 89 32.48 7.64 19.94
C ARG A 89 32.33 9.00 19.25
N ARG A 90 31.13 9.60 19.29
CA ARG A 90 30.89 10.95 18.77
C ARG A 90 31.69 12.01 19.51
N ARG A 91 31.99 11.83 20.80
CA ARG A 91 32.81 12.75 21.60
C ARG A 91 34.30 12.43 21.65
N ARG A 92 34.75 11.34 21.01
CA ARG A 92 36.14 10.84 21.03
C ARG A 92 36.65 10.42 22.42
N TYR A 93 35.77 9.97 23.30
CA TYR A 93 36.17 9.34 24.55
C TYR A 93 36.60 7.88 24.28
N LYS A 94 37.77 7.68 23.65
CA LYS A 94 38.23 6.38 23.13
C LYS A 94 38.38 5.33 24.23
N ASP A 95 39.09 5.66 25.31
CA ASP A 95 39.36 4.69 26.38
C ASP A 95 38.06 4.21 27.03
N ALA A 96 37.12 5.13 27.27
CA ALA A 96 35.80 4.81 27.81
C ALA A 96 34.97 3.97 26.82
N PHE A 97 35.05 4.27 25.52
CA PHE A 97 34.37 3.49 24.48
C PHE A 97 34.89 2.05 24.43
N GLU A 98 36.20 1.86 24.41
CA GLU A 98 36.83 0.53 24.33
C GLU A 98 36.61 -0.28 25.62
N ALA A 99 36.72 0.35 26.79
CA ALA A 99 36.43 -0.28 28.06
C ALA A 99 34.97 -0.77 28.12
N LEU A 100 34.00 0.11 27.83
CA LEU A 100 32.59 -0.24 27.87
C LEU A 100 32.22 -1.31 26.84
N SER A 101 32.73 -1.22 25.62
CA SER A 101 32.45 -2.23 24.58
C SER A 101 33.05 -3.60 24.93
N ARG A 102 34.26 -3.64 25.49
CA ARG A 102 34.91 -4.89 25.91
C ARG A 102 34.22 -5.54 27.11
N GLU A 103 33.80 -4.75 28.10
CA GLU A 103 33.17 -5.28 29.32
C GLU A 103 31.72 -5.73 29.07
N SER A 104 30.96 -4.97 28.28
CA SER A 104 29.57 -5.32 27.97
C SER A 104 29.43 -6.38 26.87
N GLY A 105 30.45 -6.54 26.01
CA GLY A 105 30.37 -7.37 24.80
C GLY A 105 29.46 -6.80 23.71
N VAL A 106 28.86 -5.63 23.93
CA VAL A 106 27.92 -4.99 23.01
C VAL A 106 28.66 -4.30 21.88
N GLN A 107 28.26 -4.61 20.64
CA GLN A 107 28.77 -3.96 19.44
C GLN A 107 27.88 -2.77 19.06
N LEU A 108 28.49 -1.63 18.75
CA LEU A 108 27.74 -0.44 18.31
C LEU A 108 27.16 -0.62 16.89
N GLU A 109 27.93 -1.22 15.98
CA GLU A 109 27.58 -1.34 14.57
C GLU A 109 28.35 -2.48 13.90
N GLY A 110 27.94 -2.85 12.68
CA GLY A 110 28.58 -3.89 11.89
C GLY A 110 29.96 -3.49 11.34
N PRO A 111 30.71 -4.46 10.77
CA PRO A 111 32.06 -4.24 10.26
C PRO A 111 32.11 -3.25 9.10
N THR A 112 31.12 -3.29 8.20
CA THR A 112 31.01 -2.37 7.05
C THR A 112 30.75 -0.93 7.52
N GLN A 113 29.87 -0.75 8.50
CA GLN A 113 29.54 0.53 9.10
C GLN A 113 30.76 1.11 9.85
N THR A 114 31.52 0.26 10.54
CA THR A 114 32.78 0.64 11.21
C THR A 114 33.82 1.15 10.21
N LYS A 115 34.00 0.45 9.09
CA LYS A 115 34.88 0.90 8.00
C LYS A 115 34.41 2.23 7.42
N LEU A 116 33.10 2.37 7.16
CA LEU A 116 32.51 3.59 6.62
C LEU A 116 32.70 4.78 7.57
N TRP A 117 32.50 4.60 8.87
CA TRP A 117 32.78 5.63 9.87
C TRP A 117 34.24 6.07 9.86
N ASN A 118 35.17 5.11 9.86
CA ASN A 118 36.60 5.43 9.89
C ASN A 118 37.04 6.18 8.62
N ALA A 119 36.56 5.76 7.45
CA ALA A 119 36.83 6.46 6.19
C ALA A 119 36.22 7.86 6.19
N LEU A 120 34.93 7.99 6.49
CA LEU A 120 34.18 9.23 6.31
C LEU A 120 34.38 10.22 7.46
N VAL A 121 34.14 9.79 8.69
CA VAL A 121 34.06 10.68 9.87
C VAL A 121 35.46 10.98 10.42
N GLU A 122 36.31 9.96 10.56
CA GLU A 122 37.65 10.14 11.13
C GLU A 122 38.66 10.65 10.09
N ASN A 123 38.69 10.05 8.88
CA ASN A 123 39.70 10.38 7.87
C ASN A 123 39.24 11.42 6.83
N GLY A 124 37.93 11.61 6.63
CA GLY A 124 37.41 12.49 5.57
C GLY A 124 37.68 11.97 4.16
N ASP A 125 37.90 10.66 4.01
CA ASP A 125 38.19 10.01 2.73
C ASP A 125 36.88 9.59 2.05
N TYR A 126 36.33 10.52 1.26
CA TYR A 126 35.11 10.30 0.49
C TYR A 126 35.28 9.22 -0.60
N GLN A 127 36.48 9.01 -1.13
CA GLN A 127 36.73 7.99 -2.15
C GLN A 127 36.73 6.58 -1.55
N ALA A 128 37.36 6.41 -0.38
CA ALA A 128 37.28 5.17 0.37
C ALA A 128 35.84 4.87 0.81
N ALA A 129 35.10 5.90 1.25
CA ALA A 129 33.68 5.75 1.58
C ALA A 129 32.84 5.29 0.37
N GLU A 130 33.07 5.86 -0.81
CA GLU A 130 32.41 5.43 -2.07
C GLU A 130 32.70 3.95 -2.37
N LYS A 131 33.96 3.50 -2.26
CA LYS A 131 34.34 2.09 -2.48
C LYS A 131 33.74 1.12 -1.45
N ILE A 132 33.67 1.51 -0.19
CA ILE A 132 33.05 0.68 0.87
C ILE A 132 31.57 0.48 0.57
N PHE A 133 30.90 1.53 0.10
CA PHE A 133 29.49 1.48 -0.22
C PHE A 133 29.22 0.69 -1.51
N GLU A 134 30.09 0.80 -2.52
CA GLU A 134 30.08 -0.07 -3.71
C GLU A 134 30.25 -1.55 -3.34
N GLN A 135 31.16 -1.85 -2.40
CA GLN A 135 31.31 -3.21 -1.88
C GLN A 135 30.05 -3.68 -1.15
N ALA A 136 29.43 -2.83 -0.32
CA ALA A 136 28.18 -3.16 0.37
C ALA A 136 27.02 -3.45 -0.61
N VAL A 137 26.97 -2.75 -1.74
CA VAL A 137 26.02 -3.01 -2.83
C VAL A 137 26.26 -4.41 -3.42
N ASN A 138 27.51 -4.77 -3.71
CA ASN A 138 27.89 -6.08 -4.25
C ASN A 138 27.65 -7.23 -3.26
N ASP A 139 27.79 -6.96 -1.96
CA ASP A 139 27.56 -7.93 -0.88
C ASP A 139 26.06 -8.08 -0.52
N GLY A 140 25.16 -7.32 -1.16
CA GLY A 140 23.71 -7.41 -0.95
C GLY A 140 23.19 -6.74 0.33
N GLU A 141 24.00 -5.93 1.01
CA GLU A 141 23.62 -5.27 2.28
C GLU A 141 22.45 -4.29 2.12
N LEU A 142 22.29 -3.72 0.91
CA LEU A 142 21.23 -2.76 0.58
C LEU A 142 19.89 -3.41 0.18
N GLU A 143 19.84 -4.72 -0.05
CA GLU A 143 18.61 -5.42 -0.44
C GLU A 143 17.51 -5.27 0.61
N TRP A 144 17.90 -5.22 1.89
CA TRP A 144 16.97 -4.90 2.97
C TRP A 144 16.32 -3.54 2.71
N TYR A 145 17.10 -2.48 2.49
CA TYR A 145 16.57 -1.15 2.25
C TYR A 145 15.67 -1.10 1.02
N MET A 146 16.02 -1.83 -0.06
CA MET A 146 15.19 -1.99 -1.27
C MET A 146 13.82 -2.56 -0.97
N SER A 147 13.75 -3.60 -0.14
CA SER A 147 12.48 -4.26 0.20
C SER A 147 11.50 -3.35 0.95
N TRP A 148 11.98 -2.31 1.62
CA TRP A 148 11.17 -1.32 2.32
C TRP A 148 10.85 -0.08 1.50
N GLN A 149 11.42 0.06 0.30
CA GLN A 149 11.12 1.20 -0.55
C GLN A 149 9.68 1.10 -1.06
N PRO A 150 8.91 2.20 -0.97
CA PRO A 150 7.55 2.23 -1.48
C PRO A 150 7.57 2.06 -3.00
N TYR A 151 6.59 1.33 -3.54
CA TYR A 151 6.38 1.30 -4.98
C TYR A 151 5.94 2.68 -5.48
N ARG A 152 6.50 3.09 -6.61
CA ARG A 152 6.01 4.21 -7.41
C ARG A 152 5.04 3.69 -8.48
N PRO A 153 3.80 4.21 -8.55
CA PRO A 153 2.87 3.85 -9.62
C PRO A 153 3.17 4.62 -10.90
N GLU A 154 3.35 3.90 -12.00
CA GLU A 154 3.50 4.46 -13.34
C GLU A 154 2.29 4.06 -14.19
N TRP A 155 1.39 5.03 -14.38
CA TRP A 155 0.20 4.88 -15.22
C TRP A 155 0.51 5.27 -16.66
N ARG A 156 0.08 4.43 -17.61
CA ARG A 156 0.12 4.73 -19.05
C ARG A 156 -1.23 4.43 -19.69
N GLU A 157 -1.78 5.43 -20.35
CA GLU A 157 -2.98 5.32 -21.16
C GLU A 157 -2.65 4.52 -22.43
N MET A 158 -3.35 3.40 -22.63
CA MET A 158 -3.15 2.52 -23.78
C MET A 158 -4.23 2.72 -24.85
N SER A 159 -5.44 3.03 -24.44
CA SER A 159 -6.56 3.38 -25.31
C SER A 159 -7.39 4.44 -24.62
N ALA A 160 -7.54 5.61 -25.24
CA ALA A 160 -8.31 6.71 -24.68
C ALA A 160 -9.83 6.46 -24.69
N CYS A 161 -10.56 7.27 -23.92
CA CYS A 161 -12.02 7.29 -23.98
C CYS A 161 -12.53 7.69 -25.38
N SER A 162 -13.73 7.27 -25.74
CA SER A 162 -14.37 7.73 -26.98
C SER A 162 -14.71 9.23 -26.87
N ALA A 163 -14.70 9.94 -27.98
CA ALA A 163 -14.93 11.39 -28.00
C ALA A 163 -16.23 11.79 -27.29
N GLN A 164 -17.31 11.00 -27.44
CA GLN A 164 -18.59 11.21 -26.77
C GLN A 164 -18.49 11.08 -25.23
N VAL A 165 -17.68 10.14 -24.73
CA VAL A 165 -17.43 9.97 -23.29
C VAL A 165 -16.56 11.12 -22.79
N GLU A 166 -15.51 11.50 -23.53
CA GLU A 166 -14.67 12.64 -23.16
C GLU A 166 -15.43 13.95 -23.11
N GLU A 167 -16.33 14.20 -24.07
CA GLU A 167 -17.20 15.38 -24.06
C GLU A 167 -18.06 15.41 -22.80
N ARG A 168 -18.72 14.30 -22.45
CA ARG A 168 -19.52 14.17 -21.22
C ARG A 168 -18.69 14.33 -19.94
N LEU A 169 -17.41 13.93 -19.95
CA LEU A 169 -16.49 14.15 -18.84
C LEU A 169 -16.06 15.62 -18.72
N ARG A 170 -15.90 16.33 -19.85
CA ARG A 170 -15.52 17.75 -19.90
C ARG A 170 -16.69 18.69 -19.61
N SER A 171 -17.89 18.35 -20.09
CA SER A 171 -19.11 19.16 -19.99
C SER A 171 -19.78 19.09 -18.61
N GLY A 172 -19.02 18.92 -17.53
CA GLY A 172 -19.57 19.02 -16.19
C GLY A 172 -20.37 20.33 -16.07
N ASP A 173 -21.69 20.21 -15.93
CA ASP A 173 -22.73 21.25 -15.97
C ASP A 173 -23.21 21.77 -17.34
N ALA A 174 -24.47 21.42 -17.66
CA ALA A 174 -25.51 22.38 -18.05
C ALA A 174 -26.92 21.74 -17.86
N HIS A 175 -27.69 22.26 -16.88
CA HIS A 175 -29.12 22.07 -16.62
C HIS A 175 -29.69 20.66 -16.32
N VAL A 176 -30.13 20.43 -15.08
CA VAL A 176 -31.54 20.45 -14.61
C VAL A 176 -31.53 20.10 -13.11
N ALA A 177 -32.06 21.00 -12.27
CA ALA A 177 -32.32 20.72 -10.87
C ALA A 177 -33.52 19.76 -10.77
N GLY A 178 -33.24 18.46 -10.67
CA GLY A 178 -34.21 17.46 -10.21
C GLY A 178 -34.13 17.28 -8.68
N PRO A 179 -35.20 16.81 -8.02
CA PRO A 179 -35.24 16.69 -6.56
C PRO A 179 -34.18 15.71 -6.03
N PRO A 180 -33.73 15.85 -4.78
CA PRO A 180 -32.68 15.03 -4.21
C PRO A 180 -33.12 13.56 -4.16
N ALA A 181 -32.39 12.68 -4.86
CA ALA A 181 -32.59 11.24 -4.80
C ALA A 181 -32.34 10.72 -3.36
N ALA A 182 -33.25 9.86 -2.89
CA ALA A 182 -33.22 9.23 -1.58
C ALA A 182 -31.96 8.34 -1.38
N PRO A 183 -31.56 8.03 -0.13
CA PRO A 183 -30.35 7.28 0.17
C PRO A 183 -30.58 5.77 0.01
N HIS A 184 -30.39 5.24 -1.20
CA HIS A 184 -30.44 3.80 -1.47
C HIS A 184 -29.16 3.33 -2.19
N ASP A 185 -28.73 2.09 -1.90
CA ASP A 185 -27.37 1.54 -2.09
C ASP A 185 -27.02 1.24 -3.57
N LEU A 186 -25.98 1.91 -4.07
CA LEU A 186 -25.43 1.94 -5.45
C LEU A 186 -24.80 0.63 -5.97
N LEU A 187 -25.53 -0.48 -5.94
CA LEU A 187 -25.14 -1.76 -6.57
C LEU A 187 -25.79 -1.93 -7.96
N CYS A 188 -25.56 -3.05 -8.67
CA CYS A 188 -26.34 -3.44 -9.89
C CYS A 188 -27.89 -3.39 -9.64
N ALA A 189 -28.33 -3.19 -8.38
CA ALA A 189 -29.71 -3.04 -7.90
C ALA A 189 -30.38 -1.69 -8.21
N ASP A 190 -29.67 -0.63 -8.61
CA ASP A 190 -30.27 0.68 -8.95
C ASP A 190 -30.65 0.80 -10.45
N ARG A 191 -31.14 -0.28 -11.05
CA ARG A 191 -31.85 -0.17 -12.34
C ARG A 191 -33.25 0.38 -12.04
N GLU A 192 -33.49 1.67 -12.28
CA GLU A 192 -34.87 2.16 -12.32
C GLU A 192 -35.66 1.40 -13.39
N PRO A 193 -36.88 0.92 -13.09
CA PRO A 193 -37.72 0.23 -14.08
C PRO A 193 -38.07 1.18 -15.23
N ARG A 194 -38.08 0.66 -16.46
CA ARG A 194 -38.58 1.39 -17.64
C ARG A 194 -40.02 1.87 -17.38
N PRO A 195 -40.35 3.15 -17.61
CA PRO A 195 -41.75 3.61 -17.54
C PRO A 195 -42.68 2.96 -18.57
N ASP A 196 -42.15 2.33 -19.63
CA ASP A 196 -42.94 1.94 -20.81
C ASP A 196 -43.09 0.42 -21.02
N ALA A 197 -42.97 -0.39 -19.96
CA ALA A 197 -43.11 -1.86 -20.06
C ALA A 197 -44.58 -2.34 -20.04
N ALA A 198 -45.47 -1.63 -20.73
CA ALA A 198 -46.85 -2.07 -20.98
C ALA A 198 -47.11 -2.11 -22.49
N GLY A 199 -46.75 -3.23 -23.12
CA GLY A 199 -47.11 -3.51 -24.52
C GLY A 199 -45.97 -4.09 -25.35
N ALA A 200 -45.48 -5.29 -25.02
CA ALA A 200 -44.67 -6.07 -25.95
C ALA A 200 -45.59 -6.75 -26.97
N ALA A 201 -45.72 -6.19 -28.17
CA ALA A 201 -46.28 -6.88 -29.33
C ALA A 201 -45.27 -7.93 -29.85
N PRO A 202 -45.73 -9.04 -30.46
CA PRO A 202 -44.84 -10.11 -30.90
C PRO A 202 -43.92 -9.61 -32.02
N VAL A 203 -42.65 -9.96 -31.92
CA VAL A 203 -41.59 -9.61 -32.86
C VAL A 203 -41.91 -10.23 -34.23
N SER A 204 -42.37 -9.41 -35.17
CA SER A 204 -42.47 -9.77 -36.59
C SER A 204 -41.13 -9.50 -37.29
N ASN A 205 -40.82 -10.36 -38.25
CA ASN A 205 -39.52 -10.56 -38.88
C ASN A 205 -39.13 -9.46 -39.90
N GLU A 206 -39.62 -8.23 -39.77
CA GLU A 206 -39.46 -7.16 -40.78
C GLU A 206 -38.79 -5.87 -40.26
N LEU A 207 -38.18 -5.90 -39.07
CA LEU A 207 -37.30 -4.80 -38.58
C LEU A 207 -35.80 -5.06 -38.82
N PHE A 208 -35.45 -6.15 -39.52
CA PHE A 208 -34.07 -6.58 -39.73
C PHE A 208 -33.34 -5.88 -40.90
N GLU A 209 -34.01 -5.03 -41.68
CA GLU A 209 -33.37 -4.24 -42.77
C GLU A 209 -33.19 -2.74 -42.45
N THR A 210 -33.65 -2.24 -41.29
CA THR A 210 -33.58 -0.79 -40.98
C THR A 210 -32.47 -0.40 -39.99
N CYS A 211 -31.75 -1.35 -39.39
CA CYS A 211 -30.51 -1.02 -38.66
C CYS A 211 -29.29 -0.78 -39.58
N ASP A 212 -29.37 -1.15 -40.86
CA ASP A 212 -28.35 -0.81 -41.86
C ASP A 212 -28.49 0.63 -42.41
N LEU A 213 -29.62 1.32 -42.14
CA LEU A 213 -29.87 2.67 -42.68
C LEU A 213 -29.63 3.82 -41.70
N ALA A 214 -29.44 3.55 -40.39
CA ALA A 214 -29.16 4.60 -39.40
C ALA A 214 -27.66 4.77 -39.07
N CYS A 215 -26.80 3.89 -39.58
CA CYS A 215 -25.34 4.04 -39.56
C CYS A 215 -24.81 4.23 -40.98
N GLY A 216 -25.30 5.27 -41.65
CA GLY A 216 -24.72 5.74 -42.91
C GLY A 216 -23.28 6.19 -42.70
N LEU A 217 -22.33 5.40 -43.24
CA LEU A 217 -20.97 5.78 -43.61
C LEU A 217 -20.20 6.66 -42.61
N THR A 218 -19.66 6.05 -41.55
CA THR A 218 -18.29 6.31 -41.04
C THR A 218 -17.92 5.34 -39.91
N ALA A 219 -16.82 4.59 -40.10
CA ALA A 219 -16.07 3.84 -39.09
C ALA A 219 -16.84 2.83 -38.21
N CYS A 220 -16.74 1.54 -38.55
CA CYS A 220 -16.80 0.47 -37.56
C CYS A 220 -15.90 0.89 -36.38
N CYS A 221 -16.45 0.98 -35.17
CA CYS A 221 -15.66 1.39 -34.01
C CYS A 221 -14.49 0.42 -33.82
N ASN A 222 -13.25 0.88 -34.02
CA ASN A 222 -12.04 0.06 -33.91
C ASN A 222 -11.67 -0.28 -32.45
N LYS A 223 -12.61 -0.16 -31.51
CA LYS A 223 -12.44 -0.40 -30.07
C LYS A 223 -13.80 -0.65 -29.39
N PRO A 224 -13.82 -1.34 -28.24
CA PRO A 224 -15.04 -1.57 -27.47
C PRO A 224 -15.66 -0.26 -26.97
N GLY A 225 -17.00 -0.20 -26.97
CA GLY A 225 -17.75 0.91 -26.38
C GLY A 225 -17.75 0.93 -24.85
N PRO A 226 -18.29 2.02 -24.24
CA PRO A 226 -18.28 2.24 -22.80
C PRO A 226 -19.11 1.22 -22.04
N ARG A 227 -18.56 0.69 -20.94
CA ARG A 227 -19.18 -0.40 -20.18
C ARG A 227 -18.70 -0.52 -18.74
N GLY A 228 -19.58 -1.01 -17.86
CA GLY A 228 -19.25 -1.44 -16.49
C GLY A 228 -19.78 -2.84 -16.21
N GLY A 229 -19.23 -3.54 -15.22
CA GLY A 229 -19.65 -4.91 -14.89
C GLY A 229 -19.33 -5.95 -16.00
N HIS A 230 -18.47 -5.58 -16.94
CA HIS A 230 -17.87 -6.43 -17.96
C HIS A 230 -16.77 -7.30 -17.35
N GLN A 231 -16.26 -8.28 -18.10
CA GLN A 231 -15.09 -9.07 -17.68
C GLN A 231 -13.90 -8.82 -18.60
N LEU A 232 -12.72 -8.70 -17.98
CA LEU A 232 -11.44 -8.59 -18.64
C LEU A 232 -10.57 -9.72 -18.09
N VAL A 233 -9.84 -10.42 -18.95
CA VAL A 233 -8.83 -11.44 -18.57
C VAL A 233 -7.59 -11.26 -19.43
N VAL A 234 -6.44 -11.73 -18.95
CA VAL A 234 -5.17 -11.64 -19.67
C VAL A 234 -4.64 -13.04 -19.99
N ASP A 235 -4.23 -13.24 -21.24
CA ASP A 235 -3.31 -14.31 -21.63
C ASP A 235 -1.88 -13.80 -21.52
N SER A 236 -1.24 -14.10 -20.40
CA SER A 236 0.14 -13.71 -20.10
C SER A 236 1.17 -14.30 -21.08
N THR A 237 0.82 -15.37 -21.80
CA THR A 237 1.72 -16.02 -22.76
C THR A 237 1.86 -15.19 -24.03
N THR A 238 0.75 -14.63 -24.50
CA THR A 238 0.72 -13.83 -25.73
C THR A 238 0.74 -12.32 -25.47
N GLY A 239 0.37 -11.89 -24.27
CA GLY A 239 0.13 -10.49 -23.95
C GLY A 239 -1.20 -9.99 -24.53
N THR A 240 -2.21 -10.86 -24.64
CA THR A 240 -3.52 -10.54 -25.18
C THR A 240 -4.54 -10.38 -24.06
N LEU A 241 -5.32 -9.29 -24.06
CA LEU A 241 -6.45 -9.13 -23.15
C LEU A 241 -7.74 -9.54 -23.86
N TYR A 242 -8.65 -10.23 -23.18
CA TYR A 242 -9.99 -10.54 -23.68
C TYR A 242 -11.04 -9.83 -22.86
N LEU A 243 -11.96 -9.13 -23.52
CA LEU A 243 -13.02 -8.33 -22.93
C LEU A 243 -14.38 -8.86 -23.41
N PHE A 244 -15.28 -9.15 -22.46
CA PHE A 244 -16.61 -9.67 -22.78
C PHE A 244 -17.74 -8.98 -22.01
N GLY A 245 -18.82 -8.69 -22.73
CA GLY A 245 -20.11 -8.24 -22.22
C GLY A 245 -20.04 -6.95 -21.38
N GLY A 246 -20.89 -6.86 -20.36
CA GLY A 246 -21.04 -5.69 -19.49
C GLY A 246 -22.30 -4.88 -19.80
N TRP A 247 -22.42 -3.71 -19.18
CA TRP A 247 -23.57 -2.81 -19.33
C TRP A 247 -23.10 -1.42 -19.72
N ASN A 248 -23.64 -0.85 -20.81
CA ASN A 248 -23.18 0.41 -21.39
C ASN A 248 -23.83 1.68 -20.82
N GLY A 249 -24.79 1.54 -19.90
CA GLY A 249 -25.63 2.65 -19.46
C GLY A 249 -27.11 2.47 -19.83
N THR A 250 -27.40 1.62 -20.81
CA THR A 250 -28.75 1.39 -21.31
C THR A 250 -29.09 -0.09 -21.42
N GLU A 251 -28.17 -0.91 -21.92
CA GLU A 251 -28.39 -2.34 -22.17
C GLU A 251 -27.17 -3.17 -21.80
N ASP A 252 -27.43 -4.46 -21.59
CA ASP A 252 -26.38 -5.47 -21.44
C ASP A 252 -25.79 -5.81 -22.82
N LEU A 253 -24.51 -6.17 -22.86
CA LEU A 253 -23.75 -6.44 -24.07
C LEU A 253 -23.33 -7.92 -24.15
N ASP A 254 -23.15 -8.44 -25.37
CA ASP A 254 -22.65 -9.79 -25.67
C ASP A 254 -21.52 -9.80 -26.72
N ASP A 255 -20.84 -8.67 -26.91
CA ASP A 255 -19.67 -8.56 -27.78
C ASP A 255 -18.39 -9.06 -27.09
N LEU A 256 -17.53 -9.73 -27.86
CA LEU A 256 -16.23 -10.23 -27.44
C LEU A 256 -15.13 -9.52 -28.21
N TRP A 257 -14.17 -8.96 -27.48
CA TRP A 257 -13.02 -8.23 -28.01
C TRP A 257 -11.72 -8.81 -27.50
N SER A 258 -10.66 -8.69 -28.31
CA SER A 258 -9.29 -8.88 -27.86
C SER A 258 -8.46 -7.62 -28.01
N TYR A 259 -7.49 -7.40 -27.13
CA TYR A 259 -6.50 -6.33 -27.24
C TYR A 259 -5.09 -6.92 -27.23
N SER A 260 -4.30 -6.63 -28.28
CA SER A 260 -2.88 -6.96 -28.30
C SER A 260 -2.09 -5.89 -27.58
N THR A 261 -1.40 -6.23 -26.48
CA THR A 261 -0.56 -5.27 -25.75
C THR A 261 0.72 -4.90 -26.52
N LYS A 262 1.20 -5.78 -27.41
CA LYS A 262 2.37 -5.53 -28.27
C LYS A 262 2.03 -4.65 -29.46
N GLY A 263 0.89 -4.90 -30.11
CA GLY A 263 0.42 -4.12 -31.25
C GLY A 263 -0.46 -2.91 -30.88
N GLU A 264 -0.74 -2.74 -29.58
CA GLU A 264 -1.61 -1.72 -28.99
C GLU A 264 -2.94 -1.52 -29.73
N ARG A 265 -3.57 -2.63 -30.13
CA ARG A 265 -4.76 -2.63 -30.99
C ARG A 265 -5.87 -3.55 -30.48
N TRP A 266 -7.09 -3.03 -30.48
CA TRP A 266 -8.32 -3.80 -30.29
C TRP A 266 -8.73 -4.53 -31.57
N THR A 267 -9.29 -5.71 -31.41
CA THR A 267 -9.89 -6.52 -32.48
C THR A 267 -11.23 -7.06 -31.99
N LEU A 268 -12.28 -6.86 -32.78
CA LEU A 268 -13.60 -7.44 -32.51
C LEU A 268 -13.57 -8.91 -32.92
N LEU A 269 -13.77 -9.81 -31.96
CA LEU A 269 -13.80 -11.25 -32.20
C LEU A 269 -15.23 -11.74 -32.50
N CYS A 270 -16.21 -11.23 -31.75
CA CYS A 270 -17.62 -11.55 -31.96
C CYS A 270 -18.48 -10.34 -31.65
N ARG A 271 -19.33 -9.92 -32.60
CA ARG A 271 -20.22 -8.77 -32.43
C ARG A 271 -21.42 -9.09 -31.53
N HIS A 272 -22.02 -10.26 -31.73
CA HIS A 272 -23.22 -10.70 -31.02
C HIS A 272 -23.11 -12.19 -30.73
N SER A 273 -22.59 -12.54 -29.56
CA SER A 273 -22.36 -13.93 -29.19
C SER A 273 -23.65 -14.75 -29.17
N SER A 274 -24.78 -14.14 -28.78
CA SER A 274 -26.08 -14.80 -28.75
C SER A 274 -26.58 -15.31 -30.11
N LEU A 275 -26.17 -14.67 -31.20
CA LEU A 275 -26.56 -15.06 -32.56
C LEU A 275 -25.75 -16.25 -33.12
N VAL A 276 -24.65 -16.59 -32.47
CA VAL A 276 -23.73 -17.66 -32.89
C VAL A 276 -23.62 -18.77 -31.85
N GLY A 277 -24.69 -18.99 -31.08
CA GLY A 277 -24.74 -20.05 -30.06
C GLY A 277 -23.93 -19.78 -28.79
N GLY A 278 -23.48 -18.54 -28.60
CA GLY A 278 -22.80 -18.07 -27.41
C GLY A 278 -23.73 -17.46 -26.35
N PRO A 279 -23.14 -16.87 -25.29
CA PRO A 279 -23.92 -16.34 -24.18
C PRO A 279 -24.80 -15.15 -24.60
N THR A 280 -26.01 -15.09 -24.05
CA THR A 280 -26.87 -13.89 -24.13
C THR A 280 -26.19 -12.64 -23.55
N PRO A 281 -26.63 -11.43 -23.92
CA PRO A 281 -26.17 -10.20 -23.28
C PRO A 281 -26.20 -10.27 -21.75
N ARG A 282 -25.08 -9.89 -21.12
CA ARG A 282 -24.90 -10.06 -19.68
C ARG A 282 -23.92 -9.10 -19.05
N SER A 283 -24.23 -8.68 -17.82
CA SER A 283 -23.34 -7.95 -16.92
C SER A 283 -23.32 -8.58 -15.52
N CYS A 284 -22.38 -8.14 -14.69
CA CYS A 284 -22.16 -8.66 -13.33
C CYS A 284 -21.91 -10.21 -13.32
N HIS A 285 -21.47 -10.77 -14.46
CA HIS A 285 -21.04 -12.16 -14.68
C HIS A 285 -19.54 -12.34 -14.39
N LYS A 286 -18.96 -13.54 -14.54
CA LYS A 286 -17.50 -13.75 -14.47
C LYS A 286 -16.96 -14.55 -15.65
N MET A 287 -15.70 -14.30 -15.98
CA MET A 287 -14.96 -14.97 -17.05
C MET A 287 -13.55 -15.33 -16.54
N VAL A 288 -13.05 -16.52 -16.89
CA VAL A 288 -11.65 -16.93 -16.66
C VAL A 288 -11.03 -17.45 -17.94
N PHE A 289 -9.71 -17.31 -18.07
CA PHE A 289 -8.95 -17.82 -19.20
C PHE A 289 -8.14 -19.05 -18.78
N ASP A 290 -8.31 -20.15 -19.50
CA ASP A 290 -7.44 -21.33 -19.41
C ASP A 290 -6.24 -21.15 -20.34
N PRO A 291 -5.01 -20.95 -19.80
CA PRO A 291 -3.83 -20.76 -20.63
C PRO A 291 -3.36 -22.04 -21.32
N VAL A 292 -3.78 -23.23 -20.85
CA VAL A 292 -3.33 -24.51 -21.41
C VAL A 292 -4.04 -24.79 -22.73
N HIS A 293 -5.37 -24.73 -22.74
CA HIS A 293 -6.16 -24.98 -23.95
C HIS A 293 -6.60 -23.71 -24.68
N ARG A 294 -6.27 -22.52 -24.16
CA ARG A 294 -6.66 -21.21 -24.69
C ARG A 294 -8.17 -21.05 -24.81
N ARG A 295 -8.87 -21.24 -23.70
CA ARG A 295 -10.33 -21.19 -23.63
C ARG A 295 -10.81 -20.16 -22.62
N LEU A 296 -11.88 -19.45 -22.95
CA LEU A 296 -12.55 -18.54 -22.02
C LEU A 296 -13.79 -19.23 -21.48
N TYR A 297 -13.94 -19.33 -20.16
CA TYR A 297 -15.15 -19.86 -19.52
C TYR A 297 -15.94 -18.72 -18.89
N THR A 298 -17.24 -18.66 -19.15
CA THR A 298 -18.12 -17.57 -18.70
C THR A 298 -19.33 -18.12 -17.95
N LEU A 299 -19.61 -17.55 -16.78
CA LEU A 299 -20.69 -17.98 -15.88
C LEU A 299 -21.45 -16.79 -15.28
N GLY A 300 -22.75 -17.00 -15.09
CA GLY A 300 -23.65 -16.10 -14.35
C GLY A 300 -24.03 -14.84 -15.13
N ARG A 301 -24.93 -14.05 -14.54
CA ARG A 301 -25.42 -12.76 -15.05
C ARG A 301 -26.37 -12.13 -14.03
N TYR A 302 -26.50 -10.81 -14.08
CA TYR A 302 -27.59 -10.11 -13.41
C TYR A 302 -28.83 -10.03 -14.32
N LEU A 303 -30.02 -10.23 -13.73
CA LEU A 303 -31.31 -10.01 -14.38
C LEU A 303 -32.15 -9.04 -13.53
N ASP A 304 -32.83 -8.10 -14.20
CA ASP A 304 -33.82 -7.24 -13.55
C ASP A 304 -35.09 -8.03 -13.19
N ASN A 305 -35.96 -7.45 -12.37
CA ASN A 305 -37.19 -8.13 -11.96
C ASN A 305 -38.09 -8.48 -13.15
N ALA A 306 -38.12 -7.69 -14.23
CA ALA A 306 -38.96 -8.00 -15.39
C ALA A 306 -38.49 -9.26 -16.13
N GLN A 307 -37.18 -9.53 -16.11
CA GLN A 307 -36.54 -10.64 -16.81
C GLN A 307 -36.47 -11.95 -16.00
N ARG A 308 -36.77 -11.93 -14.69
CA ARG A 308 -36.71 -13.09 -13.76
C ARG A 308 -37.90 -14.06 -13.91
N VAL A 309 -38.21 -14.40 -15.16
CA VAL A 309 -39.17 -15.47 -15.50
C VAL A 309 -38.46 -16.83 -15.46
N PRO A 310 -39.14 -17.93 -15.06
CA PRO A 310 -38.50 -19.24 -14.88
C PRO A 310 -37.63 -19.71 -16.06
N SER A 311 -38.04 -19.44 -17.30
CA SER A 311 -37.28 -19.79 -18.50
C SER A 311 -35.91 -19.10 -18.61
N ASN A 312 -35.71 -17.97 -17.92
CA ASN A 312 -34.48 -17.19 -17.93
C ASN A 312 -33.65 -17.40 -16.66
N MET A 313 -34.08 -18.26 -15.73
CA MET A 313 -33.42 -18.44 -14.43
C MET A 313 -32.35 -19.53 -14.45
N ASN A 314 -32.19 -20.24 -15.56
CA ASN A 314 -31.13 -21.25 -15.70
C ASN A 314 -29.75 -20.61 -15.57
N SER A 315 -28.84 -21.33 -14.92
CA SER A 315 -27.46 -20.91 -14.76
C SER A 315 -26.60 -21.56 -15.83
N ASP A 316 -26.27 -20.83 -16.88
CA ASP A 316 -25.54 -21.35 -18.02
C ASP A 316 -24.01 -21.21 -17.88
N LEU A 317 -23.26 -22.24 -18.29
CA LEU A 317 -21.79 -22.20 -18.44
C LEU A 317 -21.45 -22.27 -19.93
N TYR A 318 -20.74 -21.27 -20.43
CA TYR A 318 -20.24 -21.23 -21.80
C TYR A 318 -18.71 -21.29 -21.84
N MET A 319 -18.19 -21.77 -22.96
CA MET A 319 -16.78 -21.77 -23.30
C MET A 319 -16.57 -21.16 -24.68
N TYR A 320 -15.61 -20.25 -24.83
CA TYR A 320 -15.12 -19.77 -26.12
C TYR A 320 -13.74 -20.36 -26.39
N ASP A 321 -13.58 -21.03 -27.53
CA ASP A 321 -12.30 -21.55 -27.96
C ASP A 321 -11.57 -20.49 -28.79
N VAL A 322 -10.45 -19.99 -28.28
CA VAL A 322 -9.71 -18.89 -28.93
C VAL A 322 -9.08 -19.35 -30.25
N TRP A 323 -8.78 -20.64 -30.40
CA TRP A 323 -8.16 -21.16 -31.60
C TRP A 323 -9.16 -21.29 -32.74
N THR A 324 -10.34 -21.86 -32.48
CA THR A 324 -11.38 -22.01 -33.51
C THR A 324 -12.20 -20.74 -33.69
N GLY A 325 -12.26 -19.88 -32.67
CA GLY A 325 -13.04 -18.65 -32.68
C GLY A 325 -14.53 -18.87 -32.42
N GLU A 326 -14.91 -19.99 -31.80
CA GLU A 326 -16.30 -20.42 -31.64
C GLU A 326 -16.74 -20.50 -30.19
N TRP A 327 -18.03 -20.29 -29.97
CA TRP A 327 -18.69 -20.49 -28.67
C TRP A 327 -19.30 -21.88 -28.56
N TYR A 328 -19.25 -22.42 -27.34
CA TYR A 328 -19.81 -23.70 -26.97
C TYR A 328 -20.59 -23.58 -25.66
N LEU A 329 -21.82 -24.09 -25.65
CA LEU A 329 -22.59 -24.27 -24.42
C LEU A 329 -22.08 -25.51 -23.69
N VAL A 330 -21.43 -25.32 -22.55
CA VAL A 330 -20.86 -26.42 -21.74
C VAL A 330 -21.94 -27.03 -20.84
N CYS A 331 -22.75 -26.19 -20.21
CA CYS A 331 -23.84 -26.63 -19.35
C CYS A 331 -25.02 -25.67 -19.45
N SER A 332 -26.21 -26.17 -19.81
CA SER A 332 -27.42 -25.36 -19.94
C SER A 332 -28.03 -24.94 -18.60
N ASP A 333 -27.79 -25.71 -17.54
CA ASP A 333 -28.16 -25.36 -16.17
C ASP A 333 -27.21 -26.02 -15.16
N THR A 334 -26.26 -25.24 -14.66
CA THR A 334 -25.27 -25.69 -13.68
C THR A 334 -25.93 -26.12 -12.38
N ALA A 335 -27.09 -25.57 -12.01
CA ALA A 335 -27.80 -25.99 -10.78
C ALA A 335 -28.24 -27.45 -10.86
N SER A 336 -28.86 -27.84 -11.98
CA SER A 336 -29.24 -29.24 -12.23
C SER A 336 -28.05 -30.21 -12.28
N ALA A 337 -26.88 -29.71 -12.66
CA ALA A 337 -25.62 -30.47 -12.74
C ALA A 337 -24.82 -30.49 -11.42
N GLY A 338 -25.40 -30.04 -10.30
CA GLY A 338 -24.75 -30.01 -8.98
C GLY A 338 -23.82 -28.81 -8.75
N GLY A 339 -23.80 -27.85 -9.66
CA GLY A 339 -23.11 -26.58 -9.57
C GLY A 339 -23.96 -25.44 -8.98
N PRO A 340 -23.50 -24.18 -9.10
CA PRO A 340 -24.20 -23.04 -8.55
C PRO A 340 -25.51 -22.75 -9.30
N ARG A 341 -26.49 -22.15 -8.60
CA ARG A 341 -27.66 -21.50 -9.24
C ARG A 341 -27.26 -20.20 -9.92
N LEU A 342 -28.22 -19.56 -10.60
CA LEU A 342 -27.96 -18.31 -11.32
C LEU A 342 -27.52 -17.21 -10.34
N VAL A 343 -26.27 -16.80 -10.48
CA VAL A 343 -25.58 -15.87 -9.58
C VAL A 343 -25.03 -14.67 -10.31
N PHE A 344 -24.97 -13.54 -9.60
CA PHE A 344 -24.28 -12.33 -10.05
C PHE A 344 -23.35 -11.81 -8.96
N ASP A 345 -22.33 -11.06 -9.39
CA ASP A 345 -21.28 -10.47 -8.53
C ASP A 345 -20.55 -11.52 -7.65
N HIS A 346 -20.52 -12.76 -8.14
CA HIS A 346 -19.67 -13.85 -7.65
C HIS A 346 -18.22 -13.62 -8.10
N GLN A 347 -17.29 -14.47 -7.68
CA GLN A 347 -15.92 -14.51 -8.21
C GLN A 347 -15.62 -15.87 -8.82
N MET A 348 -14.70 -15.87 -9.78
CA MET A 348 -14.27 -17.06 -10.49
C MET A 348 -12.76 -17.03 -10.70
N CYS A 349 -12.08 -18.13 -10.40
CA CYS A 349 -10.64 -18.30 -10.63
C CYS A 349 -10.38 -19.68 -11.24
N ILE A 350 -9.26 -19.85 -11.92
CA ILE A 350 -8.84 -21.13 -12.49
C ILE A 350 -7.51 -21.57 -11.89
N ASP A 351 -7.42 -22.85 -11.54
CA ASP A 351 -6.17 -23.56 -11.34
C ASP A 351 -5.83 -24.25 -12.67
N ALA A 352 -4.92 -23.63 -13.43
CA ALA A 352 -4.53 -24.11 -14.75
C ALA A 352 -3.83 -25.48 -14.70
N ASP A 353 -3.12 -25.79 -13.62
CA ASP A 353 -2.35 -27.03 -13.48
C ASP A 353 -3.29 -28.24 -13.30
N THR A 354 -4.37 -28.06 -12.52
CA THR A 354 -5.36 -29.13 -12.29
C THR A 354 -6.59 -29.02 -13.19
N GLN A 355 -6.65 -27.99 -14.05
CA GLN A 355 -7.80 -27.72 -14.92
C GLN A 355 -9.11 -27.64 -14.13
N THR A 356 -9.09 -26.87 -13.03
CA THR A 356 -10.24 -26.70 -12.13
C THR A 356 -10.64 -25.23 -12.04
N ILE A 357 -11.93 -24.95 -12.23
CA ILE A 357 -12.51 -23.61 -12.05
C ILE A 357 -13.18 -23.54 -10.68
N TYR A 358 -12.82 -22.55 -9.87
CA TYR A 358 -13.45 -22.26 -8.58
C TYR A 358 -14.41 -21.10 -8.73
N VAL A 359 -15.62 -21.25 -8.18
CA VAL A 359 -16.68 -20.23 -8.18
C VAL A 359 -17.12 -19.99 -6.75
N PHE A 360 -17.09 -18.73 -6.29
CA PHE A 360 -17.45 -18.40 -4.91
C PHE A 360 -18.31 -17.14 -4.79
N GLY A 361 -19.25 -17.18 -3.86
CA GLY A 361 -20.04 -16.03 -3.46
C GLY A 361 -20.99 -15.56 -4.55
N GLY A 362 -21.32 -14.27 -4.52
CA GLY A 362 -22.39 -13.71 -5.33
C GLY A 362 -23.77 -13.93 -4.71
N ARG A 363 -24.74 -13.15 -5.20
CA ARG A 363 -26.15 -13.32 -4.82
C ARG A 363 -26.83 -14.25 -5.80
N VAL A 364 -27.60 -15.18 -5.26
CA VAL A 364 -28.48 -16.04 -6.04
C VAL A 364 -29.73 -15.23 -6.40
N LEU A 365 -30.08 -15.20 -7.68
CA LEU A 365 -31.31 -14.55 -8.13
C LEU A 365 -32.50 -15.47 -7.91
N PRO A 366 -33.57 -15.03 -7.21
CA PRO A 366 -34.81 -15.78 -7.15
C PRO A 366 -35.65 -15.56 -8.41
N ALA A 367 -36.45 -16.55 -8.78
CA ALA A 367 -37.48 -16.36 -9.79
C ALA A 367 -38.59 -15.46 -9.23
N ASN A 368 -39.32 -14.74 -10.09
CA ASN A 368 -40.44 -13.89 -9.64
C ASN A 368 -41.57 -14.65 -8.94
N THR A 369 -41.63 -15.96 -9.12
CA THR A 369 -42.59 -16.87 -8.49
C THR A 369 -42.15 -17.35 -7.11
N GLU A 370 -40.91 -17.08 -6.71
CA GLU A 370 -40.35 -17.54 -5.44
C GLU A 370 -40.47 -16.47 -4.36
N GLU A 371 -41.11 -16.80 -3.24
CA GLU A 371 -41.08 -15.96 -2.04
C GLU A 371 -39.75 -16.17 -1.30
N VAL A 372 -38.92 -15.13 -1.27
CA VAL A 372 -37.63 -15.16 -0.59
C VAL A 372 -37.64 -14.22 0.61
N VAL A 373 -37.61 -14.81 1.80
CA VAL A 373 -37.62 -14.10 3.09
C VAL A 373 -36.30 -13.35 3.34
N SER A 374 -35.18 -13.88 2.83
CA SER A 374 -33.85 -13.30 3.03
C SER A 374 -32.92 -13.52 1.83
N PRO A 375 -31.98 -12.60 1.56
CA PRO A 375 -31.03 -12.76 0.45
C PRO A 375 -30.22 -14.04 0.55
N GLN A 376 -30.16 -14.81 -0.55
CA GLN A 376 -29.39 -16.06 -0.64
C GLN A 376 -28.06 -15.82 -1.36
N TYR A 377 -27.00 -16.47 -0.89
CA TYR A 377 -25.66 -16.39 -1.48
C TYR A 377 -25.18 -17.76 -1.94
N SER A 378 -24.25 -17.78 -2.90
CA SER A 378 -23.70 -19.02 -3.42
C SER A 378 -22.40 -19.41 -2.72
N GLY A 379 -22.29 -20.69 -2.35
CA GLY A 379 -21.10 -21.28 -1.74
C GLY A 379 -19.87 -21.33 -2.66
N LEU A 380 -18.83 -22.04 -2.22
CA LEU A 380 -17.65 -22.37 -3.02
C LEU A 380 -17.88 -23.66 -3.79
N TYR A 381 -17.84 -23.58 -5.12
CA TYR A 381 -17.92 -24.71 -6.01
C TYR A 381 -16.62 -24.88 -6.78
N ALA A 382 -16.29 -26.13 -7.11
CA ALA A 382 -15.27 -26.50 -8.08
C ALA A 382 -15.92 -27.14 -9.31
N TYR A 383 -15.48 -26.74 -10.49
CA TYR A 383 -15.79 -27.37 -11.77
C TYR A 383 -14.52 -28.00 -12.34
N TYR A 384 -14.53 -29.31 -12.49
CA TYR A 384 -13.42 -30.07 -13.05
C TYR A 384 -13.58 -30.13 -14.56
N ILE A 385 -12.75 -29.40 -15.30
CA ILE A 385 -12.89 -29.24 -16.76
C ILE A 385 -12.75 -30.59 -17.47
N SER A 386 -11.81 -31.43 -17.01
CA SER A 386 -11.50 -32.72 -17.62
C SER A 386 -12.66 -33.72 -17.55
N THR A 387 -13.46 -33.70 -16.49
CA THR A 387 -14.60 -34.60 -16.29
C THR A 387 -15.95 -33.95 -16.58
N GLY A 388 -16.00 -32.62 -16.65
CA GLY A 388 -17.25 -31.87 -16.83
C GLY A 388 -18.18 -31.91 -15.62
N THR A 389 -17.63 -32.06 -14.41
CA THR A 389 -18.42 -32.26 -13.18
C THR A 389 -18.23 -31.15 -12.16
N TRP A 390 -19.31 -30.84 -11.43
CA TRP A 390 -19.30 -29.90 -10.32
C TRP A 390 -19.16 -30.58 -8.97
N GLN A 391 -18.54 -29.89 -8.02
CA GLN A 391 -18.47 -30.27 -6.61
C GLN A 391 -18.68 -29.03 -5.72
N LEU A 392 -19.56 -29.13 -4.73
CA LEU A 392 -19.68 -28.14 -3.67
C LEU A 392 -18.59 -28.37 -2.62
N LEU A 393 -17.73 -27.37 -2.42
CA LEU A 393 -16.62 -27.40 -1.47
C LEU A 393 -16.97 -26.71 -0.13
N LEU A 394 -17.68 -25.58 -0.19
CA LEU A 394 -18.09 -24.84 1.00
C LEU A 394 -19.52 -24.33 0.83
N ALA A 395 -20.45 -24.84 1.65
CA ALA A 395 -21.84 -24.38 1.65
C ALA A 395 -21.99 -23.03 2.35
N ASP A 396 -23.09 -22.32 2.08
CA ASP A 396 -23.45 -21.10 2.81
C ASP A 396 -23.98 -21.43 4.21
N LYS A 397 -23.09 -21.47 5.21
CA LYS A 397 -23.42 -21.74 6.61
C LYS A 397 -22.91 -20.61 7.51
N HIS A 398 -23.82 -19.96 8.23
CA HIS A 398 -23.55 -18.72 8.98
C HIS A 398 -22.64 -18.88 10.22
N ASP A 399 -22.47 -20.10 10.76
CA ASP A 399 -21.82 -20.36 12.06
C ASP A 399 -20.46 -21.09 11.98
N GLU A 400 -19.88 -21.23 10.78
CA GLU A 400 -18.60 -21.93 10.57
C GLU A 400 -17.41 -20.95 10.62
N ASP A 401 -16.24 -21.42 11.07
CA ASP A 401 -14.97 -20.67 11.06
C ASP A 401 -14.35 -20.63 9.65
N ALA A 402 -15.13 -20.16 8.67
CA ALA A 402 -14.84 -20.22 7.25
C ALA A 402 -15.27 -18.93 6.51
N PRO A 403 -14.73 -18.65 5.31
CA PRO A 403 -15.15 -17.49 4.53
C PRO A 403 -16.64 -17.59 4.16
N GLN A 404 -17.42 -16.65 4.67
CA GLN A 404 -18.84 -16.53 4.37
C GLN A 404 -19.07 -16.08 2.91
N PRO A 405 -19.99 -16.71 2.15
CA PRO A 405 -20.46 -16.21 0.85
C PRO A 405 -20.90 -14.74 0.88
N ARG A 406 -20.51 -13.98 -0.15
CA ARG A 406 -20.60 -12.51 -0.17
C ARG A 406 -20.57 -11.95 -1.60
N VAL A 407 -20.97 -10.71 -1.79
CA VAL A 407 -20.89 -9.96 -3.07
C VAL A 407 -19.75 -8.94 -3.04
N SER A 408 -19.37 -8.42 -4.20
CA SER A 408 -18.38 -7.34 -4.38
C SER A 408 -17.00 -7.61 -3.77
N HIS A 409 -16.71 -8.86 -3.44
CA HIS A 409 -15.43 -9.32 -2.91
C HIS A 409 -14.44 -9.59 -4.04
N SER A 410 -13.18 -9.81 -3.68
CA SER A 410 -12.17 -10.36 -4.59
C SER A 410 -11.83 -11.79 -4.18
N MET A 411 -11.65 -12.66 -5.16
CA MET A 411 -11.11 -14.01 -4.97
C MET A 411 -9.91 -14.18 -5.90
N LEU A 412 -8.83 -14.74 -5.39
CA LEU A 412 -7.56 -14.89 -6.10
C LEU A 412 -6.99 -16.28 -5.83
N PHE A 413 -6.51 -16.97 -6.87
CA PHE A 413 -5.85 -18.26 -6.71
C PHE A 413 -4.33 -18.08 -6.70
N HIS A 414 -3.67 -18.63 -5.69
CA HIS A 414 -2.22 -18.67 -5.59
C HIS A 414 -1.70 -20.03 -6.09
N PRO A 415 -1.03 -20.10 -7.25
CA PRO A 415 -0.62 -21.37 -7.86
C PRO A 415 0.39 -22.14 -7.01
N VAL A 416 1.41 -21.45 -6.48
CA VAL A 416 2.46 -22.10 -5.65
C VAL A 416 1.91 -22.63 -4.33
N GLN A 417 1.13 -21.83 -3.59
CA GLN A 417 0.56 -22.22 -2.30
C GLN A 417 -0.71 -23.09 -2.43
N ARG A 418 -1.27 -23.23 -3.64
CA ARG A 418 -2.54 -23.91 -3.93
C ARG A 418 -3.71 -23.45 -3.04
N ARG A 419 -3.81 -22.14 -2.85
CA ARG A 419 -4.79 -21.48 -1.97
C ARG A 419 -5.62 -20.45 -2.70
N LEU A 420 -6.90 -20.41 -2.36
CA LEU A 420 -7.81 -19.31 -2.70
C LEU A 420 -7.75 -18.26 -1.60
N TYR A 421 -7.50 -17.02 -1.97
CA TYR A 421 -7.59 -15.85 -1.10
C TYR A 421 -8.90 -15.14 -1.36
N ILE A 422 -9.70 -14.92 -0.32
CA ILE A 422 -11.00 -14.25 -0.37
C ILE A 422 -10.90 -12.99 0.47
N PHE A 423 -11.04 -11.84 -0.19
CA PHE A 423 -10.84 -10.55 0.44
C PHE A 423 -12.08 -9.67 0.35
N ALA A 424 -12.44 -9.11 1.51
CA ALA A 424 -13.43 -8.06 1.67
C ALA A 424 -14.82 -8.41 1.11
N GLY A 425 -15.57 -7.41 0.67
CA GLY A 425 -16.90 -7.55 0.06
C GLY A 425 -18.03 -7.14 0.99
N GLN A 426 -19.23 -7.59 0.66
CA GLN A 426 -20.44 -7.28 1.41
C GLN A 426 -21.30 -8.52 1.54
N ARG A 427 -21.83 -8.72 2.75
CA ARG A 427 -22.89 -9.68 3.02
C ARG A 427 -24.00 -8.97 3.75
N ASN A 428 -25.21 -9.06 3.22
CA ASN A 428 -26.37 -8.31 3.72
C ASN A 428 -26.07 -6.80 3.76
N LYS A 429 -26.19 -6.17 4.93
CA LYS A 429 -25.85 -4.75 5.15
C LYS A 429 -24.43 -4.55 5.69
N GLU A 430 -23.69 -5.63 5.93
CA GLU A 430 -22.37 -5.60 6.53
C GLU A 430 -21.28 -5.59 5.47
N HIS A 431 -20.37 -4.63 5.58
CA HIS A 431 -19.15 -4.58 4.79
C HIS A 431 -18.07 -5.40 5.49
N LEU A 432 -17.51 -6.33 4.75
CA LEU A 432 -16.50 -7.25 5.20
C LEU A 432 -15.13 -6.71 4.72
N LEU A 433 -14.15 -6.69 5.62
CA LEU A 433 -12.75 -6.31 5.35
C LEU A 433 -11.77 -7.40 5.82
N ASP A 434 -12.30 -8.59 6.07
CA ASP A 434 -11.57 -9.79 6.38
C ASP A 434 -10.84 -10.34 5.14
N LEU A 435 -9.72 -11.01 5.39
CA LEU A 435 -8.97 -11.78 4.41
C LEU A 435 -8.91 -13.23 4.87
N TRP A 436 -9.41 -14.13 4.03
CA TRP A 436 -9.37 -15.57 4.24
C TRP A 436 -8.47 -16.24 3.22
N TRP A 437 -7.85 -17.35 3.62
CA TRP A 437 -7.31 -18.33 2.70
C TRP A 437 -8.09 -19.65 2.83
N TYR A 438 -8.23 -20.35 1.71
CA TYR A 438 -8.82 -21.69 1.61
C TYR A 438 -7.89 -22.58 0.79
N GLU A 439 -7.43 -23.68 1.36
CA GLU A 439 -6.54 -24.63 0.72
C GLU A 439 -7.33 -25.69 -0.03
N VAL A 440 -7.10 -25.75 -1.35
CA VAL A 440 -7.95 -26.50 -2.28
C VAL A 440 -7.86 -28.01 -2.09
N GLY A 441 -6.73 -28.55 -1.63
CA GLY A 441 -6.54 -29.99 -1.46
C GLY A 441 -7.10 -30.56 -0.16
N SER A 442 -6.89 -29.85 0.95
CA SER A 442 -7.28 -30.31 2.30
C SER A 442 -8.65 -29.79 2.74
N GLY A 443 -9.14 -28.72 2.11
CA GLY A 443 -10.30 -27.96 2.57
C GLY A 443 -10.04 -27.11 3.81
N ALA A 444 -8.79 -27.06 4.30
CA ALA A 444 -8.42 -26.22 5.44
C ALA A 444 -8.56 -24.74 5.07
N CYS A 445 -9.03 -23.94 6.02
CA CYS A 445 -9.14 -22.50 5.82
C CYS A 445 -8.72 -21.73 7.07
N GLY A 446 -8.41 -20.45 6.91
CA GLY A 446 -8.07 -19.59 8.02
C GLY A 446 -8.13 -18.11 7.65
N ALA A 447 -8.34 -17.28 8.67
CA ALA A 447 -8.34 -15.84 8.50
C ALA A 447 -6.92 -15.27 8.70
N LEU A 448 -6.41 -14.54 7.71
CA LEU A 448 -5.13 -13.83 7.78
C LEU A 448 -5.26 -12.47 8.45
N CYS A 449 -6.35 -11.77 8.13
CA CYS A 449 -6.72 -10.52 8.76
C CYS A 449 -8.20 -10.60 9.13
N ARG A 450 -8.50 -10.70 10.42
CA ARG A 450 -9.78 -10.29 10.96
C ARG A 450 -9.56 -8.84 11.38
N CYS A 451 -10.13 -7.89 10.65
CA CYS A 451 -10.06 -6.42 10.84
C CYS A 451 -9.12 -5.95 11.98
N GLY A 452 -7.91 -5.43 11.69
CA GLY A 452 -7.07 -4.82 12.75
C GLY A 452 -5.54 -4.74 12.59
N ALA A 453 -4.91 -5.21 11.50
CA ALA A 453 -3.45 -5.09 11.31
C ALA A 453 -3.10 -3.93 10.36
N ALA A 454 -2.86 -2.72 10.92
CA ALA A 454 -2.86 -1.44 10.20
C ALA A 454 -4.20 -1.20 9.45
N PRO A 455 -4.66 0.03 9.17
CA PRO A 455 -5.96 0.17 8.54
C PRO A 455 -5.87 -0.49 7.15
N PRO A 456 -6.63 -1.58 6.86
CA PRO A 456 -6.79 -2.04 5.49
C PRO A 456 -7.39 -0.88 4.67
N PRO A 457 -7.36 -0.95 3.32
CA PRO A 457 -8.13 -0.02 2.51
C PRO A 457 -9.54 0.14 3.08
N ALA A 458 -9.97 1.40 3.24
CA ALA A 458 -11.29 1.72 3.77
C ALA A 458 -12.36 0.90 3.04
N ALA A 459 -13.39 0.45 3.75
CA ALA A 459 -14.52 -0.26 3.17
C ALA A 459 -15.05 0.54 1.98
N GLY A 460 -14.91 -0.05 0.80
CA GLY A 460 -15.24 0.58 -0.47
C GLY A 460 -16.22 -0.27 -1.26
N PHE A 461 -17.14 0.40 -1.95
CA PHE A 461 -18.02 -0.28 -2.90
C PHE A 461 -17.20 -0.57 -4.16
N THR A 462 -16.97 -1.86 -4.42
CA THR A 462 -16.09 -2.38 -5.49
C THR A 462 -14.59 -2.22 -5.21
N GLN A 463 -14.03 -3.25 -4.59
CA GLN A 463 -12.60 -3.46 -4.49
C GLN A 463 -12.21 -4.54 -5.50
N ARG A 464 -11.16 -4.28 -6.28
CA ARG A 464 -10.56 -5.27 -7.18
C ARG A 464 -9.14 -5.55 -6.71
N ALA A 465 -8.92 -6.80 -6.33
CA ALA A 465 -7.61 -7.28 -5.94
C ALA A 465 -6.97 -8.07 -7.09
N THR A 466 -5.64 -8.08 -7.11
CA THR A 466 -4.80 -8.92 -7.96
C THR A 466 -3.66 -9.48 -7.11
N LEU A 467 -3.00 -10.54 -7.55
CA LEU A 467 -1.96 -11.25 -6.81
C LEU A 467 -0.72 -11.44 -7.69
N ASP A 468 0.44 -11.10 -7.16
CA ASP A 468 1.72 -11.55 -7.68
C ASP A 468 2.20 -12.77 -6.88
N PRO A 469 2.16 -13.99 -7.47
CA PRO A 469 2.55 -15.20 -6.76
C PRO A 469 4.06 -15.33 -6.53
N ASP A 470 4.89 -14.56 -7.24
CA ASP A 470 6.35 -14.63 -7.08
C ASP A 470 6.83 -13.84 -5.85
N THR A 471 6.12 -12.76 -5.52
CA THR A 471 6.47 -11.85 -4.42
C THR A 471 5.57 -12.04 -3.19
N ASP A 472 4.56 -12.92 -3.26
CA ASP A 472 3.50 -13.08 -2.26
C ASP A 472 2.79 -11.75 -1.94
N GLN A 473 2.56 -10.90 -2.96
CA GLN A 473 1.95 -9.58 -2.79
C GLN A 473 0.58 -9.49 -3.43
N MET A 474 -0.39 -9.01 -2.66
CA MET A 474 -1.75 -8.74 -3.14
C MET A 474 -1.96 -7.23 -3.30
N PHE A 475 -2.35 -6.81 -4.50
CA PHE A 475 -2.60 -5.40 -4.84
C PHE A 475 -4.10 -5.15 -4.86
N VAL A 476 -4.56 -4.12 -4.17
CA VAL A 476 -5.98 -3.78 -4.07
C VAL A 476 -6.21 -2.35 -4.57
N LEU A 477 -6.95 -2.24 -5.67
CA LEU A 477 -7.50 -0.97 -6.14
C LEU A 477 -8.92 -0.81 -5.58
N SER A 478 -9.13 0.21 -4.77
CA SER A 478 -10.44 0.60 -4.26
C SER A 478 -10.92 1.84 -5.01
N GLY A 479 -12.13 1.78 -5.54
CA GLY A 479 -12.79 2.89 -6.25
C GLY A 479 -14.12 3.21 -5.59
N MET A 480 -14.11 4.15 -4.63
CA MET A 480 -15.23 4.63 -3.78
C MET A 480 -15.06 4.27 -2.31
N SER A 481 -14.96 5.28 -1.43
CA SER A 481 -15.01 5.13 0.02
C SER A 481 -16.28 5.80 0.56
N LYS A 482 -16.92 5.17 1.54
CA LYS A 482 -18.12 5.68 2.24
C LYS A 482 -17.78 6.80 3.24
N GLU A 483 -16.73 7.58 2.99
CA GLU A 483 -16.49 8.82 3.72
C GLU A 483 -17.67 9.77 3.47
N LYS A 484 -17.98 10.61 4.47
CA LYS A 484 -19.21 11.44 4.58
C LYS A 484 -19.61 12.24 3.33
N GLU A 485 -18.75 12.34 2.32
CA GLU A 485 -18.91 13.14 1.09
C GLU A 485 -19.31 12.35 -0.18
N LYS A 486 -19.52 11.01 -0.14
CA LYS A 486 -19.89 10.20 -1.34
C LYS A 486 -19.01 10.48 -2.59
N ARG A 487 -17.71 10.70 -2.40
CA ARG A 487 -16.76 10.97 -3.49
C ARG A 487 -16.10 9.67 -3.95
N VAL A 488 -16.02 9.48 -5.28
CA VAL A 488 -15.24 8.39 -5.87
C VAL A 488 -13.78 8.84 -5.97
N TYR A 489 -12.89 8.08 -5.33
CA TYR A 489 -11.45 8.24 -5.45
C TYR A 489 -10.81 6.87 -5.63
N ASN A 490 -9.66 6.82 -6.31
CA ASN A 490 -8.86 5.60 -6.46
C ASN A 490 -7.79 5.56 -5.37
N THR A 491 -7.70 4.44 -4.66
CA THR A 491 -6.56 4.14 -3.79
C THR A 491 -5.98 2.80 -4.14
N LEU A 492 -4.67 2.73 -4.24
CA LEU A 492 -3.96 1.48 -4.45
C LEU A 492 -3.20 1.08 -3.18
N TRP A 493 -3.47 -0.13 -2.73
CA TRP A 493 -2.86 -0.71 -1.54
C TRP A 493 -2.13 -2.01 -1.89
N VAL A 494 -1.07 -2.30 -1.16
CA VAL A 494 -0.34 -3.57 -1.22
C VAL A 494 -0.42 -4.26 0.12
N LEU A 495 -0.74 -5.54 0.10
CA LEU A 495 -0.58 -6.46 1.23
C LEU A 495 0.55 -7.43 0.91
N SER A 496 1.58 -7.45 1.76
CA SER A 496 2.53 -8.55 1.78
C SER A 496 1.91 -9.72 2.55
N LEU A 497 1.69 -10.86 1.89
CA LEU A 497 1.14 -12.07 2.54
C LEU A 497 2.16 -12.69 3.51
N ARG A 498 3.45 -12.47 3.27
CA ARG A 498 4.56 -12.94 4.12
C ARG A 498 4.61 -12.23 5.47
N THR A 499 4.61 -10.90 5.45
CA THR A 499 4.70 -10.07 6.68
C THR A 499 3.33 -9.70 7.24
N ARG A 500 2.26 -9.91 6.47
CA ARG A 500 0.87 -9.55 6.80
C ARG A 500 0.70 -8.06 7.08
N THR A 501 1.39 -7.23 6.30
CA THR A 501 1.40 -5.77 6.45
C THR A 501 0.82 -5.10 5.23
N TRP A 502 -0.08 -4.14 5.46
CA TRP A 502 -0.62 -3.25 4.43
C TRP A 502 0.26 -2.03 4.22
N SER A 503 0.33 -1.55 2.98
CA SER A 503 0.97 -0.29 2.61
C SER A 503 0.14 0.41 1.54
N CYS A 504 -0.18 1.68 1.75
CA CYS A 504 -0.87 2.51 0.75
C CYS A 504 0.16 3.08 -0.22
N LEU A 505 0.04 2.77 -1.51
CA LEU A 505 0.97 3.25 -2.52
C LEU A 505 0.61 4.65 -3.02
N TYR A 506 -0.67 4.90 -3.28
CA TYR A 506 -1.14 6.25 -3.62
C TYR A 506 -2.65 6.41 -3.46
N ARG A 507 -3.07 7.68 -3.39
CA ARG A 507 -4.46 8.12 -3.25
C ARG A 507 -4.73 9.24 -4.24
N ALA A 508 -5.47 8.95 -5.31
CA ALA A 508 -5.88 9.97 -6.28
C ALA A 508 -7.06 10.77 -5.70
N HIS A 509 -6.73 11.92 -5.07
CA HIS A 509 -7.71 12.76 -4.36
C HIS A 509 -8.45 13.78 -5.24
N ALA A 510 -8.10 13.95 -6.51
CA ALA A 510 -8.66 15.01 -7.35
C ALA A 510 -8.94 14.55 -8.78
N PRO A 511 -9.96 15.13 -9.47
CA PRO A 511 -10.12 14.98 -10.90
C PRO A 511 -8.82 15.36 -11.62
N PRO A 512 -8.52 14.74 -12.78
CA PRO A 512 -7.32 15.10 -13.54
C PRO A 512 -7.30 16.62 -13.74
N ALA A 513 -6.13 17.23 -13.50
CA ALA A 513 -5.94 18.66 -13.74
C ALA A 513 -6.46 19.00 -15.16
N PRO A 514 -7.11 20.16 -15.36
CA PRO A 514 -7.53 20.57 -16.69
C PRO A 514 -6.33 20.50 -17.64
N ALA A 515 -6.58 20.09 -18.87
CA ALA A 515 -5.55 19.99 -19.90
C ALA A 515 -4.70 21.28 -19.90
N PRO A 516 -3.36 21.18 -20.02
CA PRO A 516 -2.53 22.36 -20.05
C PRO A 516 -2.99 23.29 -21.17
N ALA A 517 -2.90 24.60 -20.94
CA ALA A 517 -3.08 25.59 -22.00
C ALA A 517 -2.21 25.20 -23.21
N PRO A 518 -2.68 25.41 -24.46
CA PRO A 518 -1.92 25.02 -25.65
C PRO A 518 -0.50 25.62 -25.58
N GLY A 519 0.51 24.75 -25.48
CA GLY A 519 1.92 25.12 -25.35
C GLY A 519 2.58 24.88 -23.97
N GLY A 520 1.84 24.41 -22.95
CA GLY A 520 2.42 24.02 -21.65
C GLY A 520 3.05 22.62 -21.65
N PRO A 521 4.04 22.33 -20.78
CA PRO A 521 4.57 20.97 -20.63
C PRO A 521 3.46 20.02 -20.16
N ALA A 522 3.39 18.83 -20.77
CA ALA A 522 2.44 17.80 -20.39
C ALA A 522 2.63 17.42 -18.91
N PRO A 523 1.56 17.29 -18.10
CA PRO A 523 1.68 16.87 -16.72
C PRO A 523 2.36 15.49 -16.65
N THR A 524 3.36 15.37 -15.77
CA THR A 524 4.34 14.28 -15.76
C THR A 524 3.82 12.93 -15.25
N SER A 525 2.54 12.81 -14.86
CA SER A 525 1.86 11.51 -14.76
C SER A 525 0.33 11.67 -14.83
N ARG A 526 -0.30 11.29 -15.93
CA ARG A 526 -1.76 11.22 -16.06
C ARG A 526 -2.23 9.90 -15.43
N ALA A 527 -3.09 9.97 -14.41
CA ALA A 527 -3.70 8.80 -13.77
C ALA A 527 -5.14 8.58 -14.28
N PRO A 528 -5.67 7.34 -14.24
CA PRO A 528 -7.04 7.08 -14.63
C PRO A 528 -8.04 7.79 -13.70
N THR A 529 -9.11 8.32 -14.28
CA THR A 529 -10.24 8.89 -13.54
C THR A 529 -10.76 7.89 -12.49
N PRO A 530 -11.07 8.34 -11.25
CA PRO A 530 -11.69 7.49 -10.24
C PRO A 530 -12.94 6.77 -10.74
N ARG A 531 -13.10 5.48 -10.42
CA ARG A 531 -14.17 4.67 -10.99
C ARG A 531 -14.51 3.40 -10.20
N PHE A 532 -15.76 2.94 -10.30
CA PHE A 532 -16.24 1.66 -9.77
C PHE A 532 -16.77 0.76 -10.89
N ALA A 533 -17.07 -0.50 -10.58
CA ALA A 533 -17.54 -1.50 -11.55
C ALA A 533 -16.62 -1.67 -12.79
N HIS A 534 -15.34 -1.35 -12.61
CA HIS A 534 -14.26 -1.58 -13.56
C HIS A 534 -13.71 -3.01 -13.41
N GLN A 535 -12.80 -3.39 -14.30
CA GLN A 535 -11.97 -4.58 -14.14
C GLN A 535 -10.50 -4.20 -14.01
N LEU A 536 -9.81 -4.89 -13.11
CA LEU A 536 -8.38 -4.81 -12.93
C LEU A 536 -7.82 -6.23 -13.03
N VAL A 537 -6.92 -6.47 -13.97
CA VAL A 537 -6.24 -7.76 -14.16
C VAL A 537 -4.74 -7.57 -14.08
N TYR A 538 -4.02 -8.63 -13.73
CA TYR A 538 -2.59 -8.62 -13.56
C TYR A 538 -1.93 -9.66 -14.46
N ASP A 539 -0.91 -9.24 -15.20
CA ASP A 539 -0.05 -10.10 -15.99
C ASP A 539 1.20 -10.47 -15.18
N PRO A 540 1.31 -11.72 -14.68
CA PRO A 540 2.46 -12.17 -13.91
C PRO A 540 3.78 -12.20 -14.69
N ASN A 541 3.75 -12.28 -16.03
CA ASN A 541 4.96 -12.36 -16.84
C ASN A 541 5.60 -10.98 -17.04
N THR A 542 4.77 -9.97 -17.28
CA THR A 542 5.24 -8.59 -17.51
C THR A 542 5.21 -7.70 -16.26
N LYS A 543 4.60 -8.19 -15.17
CA LYS A 543 4.37 -7.48 -13.90
C LYS A 543 3.55 -6.19 -14.08
N ILE A 544 2.58 -6.22 -15.00
CA ILE A 544 1.72 -5.07 -15.35
C ILE A 544 0.28 -5.34 -14.91
N HIS A 545 -0.38 -4.31 -14.39
CA HIS A 545 -1.83 -4.33 -14.18
C HIS A 545 -2.54 -3.61 -15.32
N TYR A 546 -3.68 -4.13 -15.76
CA TYR A 546 -4.53 -3.51 -16.78
C TYR A 546 -5.90 -3.16 -16.21
N LEU A 547 -6.33 -1.91 -16.43
CA LEU A 547 -7.59 -1.35 -15.96
C LEU A 547 -8.45 -0.93 -17.15
N PHE A 548 -9.69 -1.42 -17.22
CA PHE A 548 -10.63 -1.05 -18.28
C PHE A 548 -12.00 -0.62 -17.76
N GLY A 549 -12.57 0.39 -18.43
CA GLY A 549 -13.96 0.82 -18.30
C GLY A 549 -14.39 1.21 -16.88
N GLY A 550 -15.67 1.01 -16.56
CA GLY A 550 -16.26 1.33 -15.26
C GLY A 550 -17.12 2.60 -15.26
N ASN A 551 -17.59 3.01 -14.07
CA ASN A 551 -18.41 4.19 -13.85
C ASN A 551 -17.65 5.24 -13.02
N PRO A 552 -17.53 6.49 -13.45
CA PRO A 552 -16.80 7.53 -12.72
C PRO A 552 -17.52 8.09 -11.48
N GLY A 553 -18.78 7.70 -11.25
CA GLY A 553 -19.58 8.15 -10.09
C GLY A 553 -20.05 9.59 -10.16
N ILE A 554 -20.23 10.11 -11.38
CA ILE A 554 -20.78 11.44 -11.61
C ILE A 554 -22.29 11.41 -11.33
N GLN A 555 -22.73 12.13 -10.29
CA GLN A 555 -24.13 12.11 -9.82
C GLN A 555 -25.12 12.60 -10.89
N SER A 556 -24.74 13.60 -11.71
CA SER A 556 -25.56 14.11 -12.80
C SER A 556 -25.65 13.16 -14.01
N SER A 557 -24.82 12.11 -14.05
CA SER A 557 -24.77 11.15 -15.16
C SER A 557 -24.51 9.73 -14.64
N PRO A 558 -25.44 9.15 -13.86
CA PRO A 558 -25.24 7.85 -13.19
C PRO A 558 -25.09 6.68 -14.18
N ARG A 559 -25.59 6.85 -15.41
CA ARG A 559 -25.50 5.88 -16.51
C ARG A 559 -24.20 6.00 -17.31
N LEU A 560 -23.36 7.01 -17.06
CA LEU A 560 -22.09 7.16 -17.77
C LEU A 560 -21.18 5.96 -17.51
N ARG A 561 -20.56 5.46 -18.56
CA ARG A 561 -19.55 4.41 -18.51
C ARG A 561 -18.31 4.85 -19.29
N LEU A 562 -17.16 4.32 -18.89
CA LEU A 562 -15.87 4.59 -19.51
C LEU A 562 -15.49 3.43 -20.46
N ASP A 563 -14.65 3.73 -21.44
CA ASP A 563 -14.11 2.81 -22.46
C ASP A 563 -12.59 2.96 -22.66
N ASP A 564 -11.91 3.58 -21.70
CA ASP A 564 -10.45 3.71 -21.67
C ASP A 564 -9.77 2.45 -21.10
N LEU A 565 -8.59 2.15 -21.65
CA LEU A 565 -7.68 1.10 -21.17
C LEU A 565 -6.40 1.74 -20.64
N TRP A 566 -6.01 1.36 -19.44
CA TRP A 566 -4.80 1.81 -18.78
C TRP A 566 -3.91 0.63 -18.40
N SER A 567 -2.60 0.86 -18.44
CA SER A 567 -1.62 -0.01 -17.81
C SER A 567 -1.03 0.68 -16.59
N LEU A 568 -0.73 -0.11 -15.56
CA LEU A 568 -0.04 0.31 -14.35
C LEU A 568 1.16 -0.60 -14.13
N ARG A 569 2.35 0.00 -14.13
CA ARG A 569 3.58 -0.63 -13.64
C ARG A 569 3.87 -0.11 -12.24
N LEU A 570 4.19 -1.02 -11.33
CA LEU A 570 4.66 -0.68 -10.00
C LEU A 570 6.18 -0.85 -9.98
N VAL A 571 6.88 0.27 -9.84
CA VAL A 571 8.35 0.30 -9.93
C VAL A 571 8.90 0.57 -8.54
N GLN A 572 9.83 -0.26 -8.09
CA GLN A 572 10.69 0.06 -6.94
C GLN A 572 11.96 0.73 -7.44
N PRO A 573 12.60 1.59 -6.63
CA PRO A 573 13.92 2.10 -6.93
C PRO A 573 14.87 0.95 -7.26
N SER A 574 15.59 1.05 -8.37
CA SER A 574 16.62 0.06 -8.66
C SER A 574 17.80 0.21 -7.71
N LEU A 575 18.56 -0.87 -7.52
CA LEU A 575 19.80 -0.83 -6.75
C LEU A 575 20.76 0.24 -7.29
N GLU A 576 20.82 0.41 -8.60
CA GLU A 576 21.64 1.43 -9.27
C GLU A 576 21.17 2.85 -8.98
N GLN A 577 19.85 3.09 -8.94
CA GLN A 577 19.29 4.40 -8.58
C GLN A 577 19.61 4.78 -7.12
N VAL A 578 19.44 3.83 -6.20
CA VAL A 578 19.74 4.07 -4.79
C VAL A 578 21.22 4.25 -4.53
N TRP A 579 22.05 3.46 -5.21
CA TRP A 579 23.49 3.68 -5.19
C TRP A 579 23.85 5.06 -5.76
N GLY A 580 23.28 5.43 -6.90
CA GLY A 580 23.47 6.74 -7.53
C GLY A 580 23.13 7.89 -6.59
N GLU A 581 22.02 7.80 -5.85
CA GLU A 581 21.63 8.79 -4.86
C GLU A 581 22.62 8.87 -3.68
N ALA A 582 23.01 7.73 -3.10
CA ALA A 582 24.00 7.69 -2.01
C ALA A 582 25.35 8.28 -2.46
N ARG A 583 25.77 7.97 -3.68
CA ARG A 583 26.99 8.49 -4.32
C ARG A 583 26.89 9.99 -4.57
N ALA A 584 25.75 10.49 -5.04
CA ALA A 584 25.51 11.92 -5.21
C ALA A 584 25.59 12.66 -3.87
N ILE A 585 25.01 12.10 -2.81
CA ILE A 585 25.08 12.65 -1.45
C ILE A 585 26.53 12.72 -0.94
N LEU A 586 27.32 11.65 -1.12
CA LEU A 586 28.74 11.62 -0.78
C LEU A 586 29.55 12.69 -1.54
N ARG A 587 29.36 12.77 -2.86
CA ARG A 587 30.09 13.72 -3.71
C ARG A 587 29.68 15.16 -3.45
N GLU A 588 28.41 15.43 -3.16
CA GLU A 588 27.94 16.76 -2.79
C GLU A 588 28.57 17.22 -1.47
N ALA A 589 28.66 16.34 -0.48
CA ALA A 589 29.31 16.65 0.79
C ALA A 589 30.81 16.91 0.61
N CYS A 590 31.50 16.10 -0.21
CA CYS A 590 32.89 16.33 -0.58
C CYS A 590 33.09 17.71 -1.24
N TYR A 591 32.21 18.07 -2.19
CA TYR A 591 32.24 19.39 -2.82
C TYR A 591 32.04 20.53 -1.81
N ARG A 592 31.07 20.42 -0.91
CA ARG A 592 30.82 21.44 0.12
C ARG A 592 32.03 21.66 1.01
N GLU A 593 32.71 20.60 1.39
CA GLU A 593 33.93 20.69 2.20
C GLU A 593 35.11 21.27 1.40
N MET A 594 35.23 20.96 0.12
CA MET A 594 36.26 21.53 -0.75
C MET A 594 36.02 23.03 -1.03
N ALA A 595 34.76 23.43 -1.18
CA ALA A 595 34.37 24.81 -1.45
C ALA A 595 34.66 25.77 -0.26
N THR A 596 34.72 25.25 0.96
CA THR A 596 35.01 26.06 2.17
C THR A 596 36.52 26.22 2.43
N GLN A 597 37.39 25.49 1.73
CA GLN A 597 38.85 25.57 1.91
C GLN A 597 39.45 26.77 1.15
N PRO A 598 40.15 27.69 1.84
CA PRO A 598 40.78 28.84 1.19
C PRO A 598 41.89 28.37 0.24
N GLY A 599 41.76 28.70 -1.05
CA GLY A 599 42.71 28.33 -2.11
C GLY A 599 42.30 27.12 -2.99
N ALA A 600 41.22 26.40 -2.64
CA ALA A 600 40.76 25.23 -3.40
C ALA A 600 39.68 25.55 -4.46
N THR A 601 39.36 26.82 -4.73
CA THR A 601 38.24 27.25 -5.59
C THR A 601 38.28 26.64 -7.00
N VAL A 602 39.46 26.61 -7.64
CA VAL A 602 39.61 26.04 -8.99
C VAL A 602 39.40 24.52 -8.99
N GLN A 603 39.87 23.84 -7.94
CA GLN A 603 39.69 22.40 -7.77
C GLN A 603 38.21 22.07 -7.49
N ALA A 604 37.55 22.84 -6.62
CA ALA A 604 36.13 22.70 -6.32
C ALA A 604 35.25 22.90 -7.57
N LEU A 605 35.57 23.89 -8.41
CA LEU A 605 34.84 24.14 -9.66
C LEU A 605 35.05 23.02 -10.68
N SER A 606 36.27 22.48 -10.79
CA SER A 606 36.55 21.29 -11.62
C SER A 606 35.76 20.07 -11.12
N TYR A 607 35.73 19.85 -9.81
CA TYR A 607 35.00 18.76 -9.18
C TYR A 607 33.48 18.87 -9.39
N LEU A 608 32.91 20.07 -9.22
CA LEU A 608 31.49 20.33 -9.48
C LEU A 608 31.10 19.98 -10.92
N ARG A 609 31.94 20.40 -11.89
CA ARG A 609 31.66 20.27 -13.31
C ARG A 609 31.83 18.83 -13.82
N ASN A 610 32.85 18.11 -13.34
CA ASN A 610 33.21 16.82 -13.91
C ASN A 610 32.74 15.65 -13.02
N GLU A 611 32.97 15.72 -11.71
CA GLU A 611 32.71 14.61 -10.79
C GLU A 611 31.28 14.61 -10.26
N LEU A 612 30.81 15.72 -9.71
CA LEU A 612 29.46 15.79 -9.13
C LEU A 612 28.39 15.78 -10.23
N SER A 613 28.60 16.55 -11.31
CA SER A 613 27.66 16.58 -12.45
C SER A 613 27.43 15.19 -13.06
N SER A 614 28.44 14.31 -13.05
CA SER A 614 28.32 12.96 -13.64
C SER A 614 27.39 12.02 -12.88
N VAL A 615 27.13 12.27 -11.60
CA VAL A 615 26.32 11.39 -10.73
C VAL A 615 24.93 11.95 -10.45
N MET A 616 24.68 13.21 -10.82
CA MET A 616 23.37 13.85 -10.67
C MET A 616 22.41 13.39 -11.77
N ASP A 617 21.14 13.16 -11.39
CA ASP A 617 20.08 12.95 -12.37
C ASP A 617 19.63 14.30 -12.95
N HIS A 618 20.07 14.61 -14.17
CA HIS A 618 19.69 15.83 -14.88
C HIS A 618 18.26 15.82 -15.42
N THR A 619 17.55 14.69 -15.31
CA THR A 619 16.13 14.60 -15.68
C THR A 619 15.20 14.96 -14.52
N ASP A 620 15.71 14.95 -13.28
CA ASP A 620 14.96 15.36 -12.08
C ASP A 620 15.11 16.88 -11.83
N PRO A 621 14.01 17.67 -11.97
CA PRO A 621 14.05 19.12 -11.76
C PRO A 621 14.51 19.52 -10.35
N ALA A 622 14.21 18.71 -9.33
CA ALA A 622 14.59 19.02 -7.96
C ALA A 622 16.10 18.85 -7.75
N GLN A 623 16.68 17.77 -8.29
CA GLN A 623 18.13 17.55 -8.30
C GLN A 623 18.87 18.62 -9.10
N VAL A 624 18.35 19.00 -10.27
CA VAL A 624 18.94 20.08 -11.08
C VAL A 624 18.92 21.41 -10.31
N SER A 625 17.80 21.76 -9.68
CA SER A 625 17.69 22.98 -8.86
C SER A 625 18.69 22.96 -7.69
N ARG A 626 18.84 21.82 -7.01
CA ARG A 626 19.81 21.63 -5.93
C ARG A 626 21.25 21.78 -6.44
N PHE A 627 21.59 21.14 -7.56
CA PHE A 627 22.90 21.22 -8.19
C PHE A 627 23.27 22.65 -8.59
N GLN A 628 22.35 23.39 -9.20
CA GLN A 628 22.56 24.79 -9.59
C GLN A 628 22.86 25.69 -8.38
N LYS A 629 22.21 25.44 -7.24
CA LYS A 629 22.47 26.17 -6.00
C LYS A 629 23.86 25.88 -5.41
N LEU A 630 24.47 24.74 -5.70
CA LEU A 630 25.81 24.43 -5.18
C LEU A 630 26.88 25.37 -5.74
N ALA A 631 26.67 25.94 -6.93
CA ALA A 631 27.59 26.92 -7.50
C ALA A 631 27.65 28.22 -6.67
N THR A 632 26.56 28.59 -5.97
CA THR A 632 26.54 29.83 -5.18
C THR A 632 27.46 29.79 -3.96
N LEU A 633 27.78 28.59 -3.46
CA LEU A 633 28.69 28.38 -2.32
C LEU A 633 30.13 28.85 -2.59
N LEU A 634 30.54 28.95 -3.86
CA LEU A 634 31.86 29.49 -4.23
C LEU A 634 31.92 31.02 -4.15
N PHE A 635 30.76 31.67 -4.16
CA PHE A 635 30.61 33.13 -4.20
C PHE A 635 30.07 33.71 -2.90
N SER A 636 29.58 32.88 -1.98
CA SER A 636 29.46 33.24 -0.58
C SER A 636 30.87 33.43 -0.05
N GLY A 637 31.40 34.65 -0.18
CA GLY A 637 32.64 35.04 0.51
C GLY A 637 32.53 34.61 1.98
N GLY A 638 33.66 34.23 2.59
CA GLY A 638 33.72 33.69 3.95
C GLY A 638 33.20 34.68 4.99
N ASP A 639 31.89 34.88 5.03
CA ASP A 639 31.18 35.49 6.13
C ASP A 639 31.33 34.48 7.27
N GLU A 640 32.25 34.77 8.18
CA GLU A 640 32.19 34.29 9.57
C GLU A 640 30.94 34.89 10.27
N GLY A 641 29.78 34.80 9.64
CA GLY A 641 28.49 35.10 10.23
C GLY A 641 28.18 34.00 11.23
N ALA A 642 28.57 34.24 12.49
CA ALA A 642 28.14 33.55 13.70
C ALA A 642 27.67 32.09 13.46
N ALA A 643 28.60 31.18 13.16
CA ALA A 643 28.29 29.76 13.15
C ALA A 643 27.70 29.39 14.51
N LEU A 644 26.46 28.88 14.51
CA LEU A 644 25.79 28.39 15.72
C LEU A 644 26.76 27.48 16.50
N PRO A 645 26.89 27.62 17.82
CA PRO A 645 27.82 26.83 18.59
C PRO A 645 27.49 25.35 18.44
N SER A 646 28.38 24.61 17.76
CA SER A 646 28.23 23.16 17.60
C SER A 646 28.49 22.47 18.94
N PRO A 647 27.72 21.45 19.34
CA PRO A 647 27.93 20.77 20.61
C PRO A 647 29.32 20.09 20.60
N ARG A 648 30.11 20.32 21.66
CA ARG A 648 31.52 19.86 21.76
C ARG A 648 31.72 18.86 22.89
N ALA A 649 32.81 18.10 22.84
CA ALA A 649 33.23 17.25 23.97
C ALA A 649 33.59 18.11 25.20
N LEU A 650 33.28 17.60 26.39
CA LEU A 650 33.72 18.18 27.65
C LEU A 650 35.20 17.81 27.84
N SER A 651 36.02 18.83 28.06
CA SER A 651 37.42 18.66 28.46
C SER A 651 37.59 19.15 29.90
N PRO A 652 38.64 18.72 30.63
CA PRO A 652 38.91 19.22 31.97
C PRO A 652 38.91 20.75 32.06
N ARG A 653 39.44 21.43 31.02
CA ARG A 653 39.37 22.90 30.91
C ARG A 653 37.95 23.44 30.77
N ARG A 654 37.12 22.86 29.89
CA ARG A 654 35.72 23.29 29.68
C ARG A 654 34.86 23.02 30.90
N THR A 655 35.07 21.89 31.57
CA THR A 655 34.42 21.57 32.84
C THR A 655 34.80 22.60 33.91
N ARG A 656 36.09 22.95 34.03
CA ARG A 656 36.55 24.03 34.92
C ARG A 656 35.97 25.39 34.53
N ALA A 657 35.82 25.69 33.24
CA ALA A 657 35.20 26.94 32.78
C ALA A 657 33.71 27.00 33.11
N LEU A 658 32.96 25.90 32.94
CA LEU A 658 31.56 25.78 33.36
C LEU A 658 31.41 25.93 34.88
N LEU A 659 32.28 25.30 35.66
CA LEU A 659 32.33 25.46 37.12
C LEU A 659 32.61 26.91 37.51
N ARG A 660 33.60 27.56 36.86
CA ARG A 660 33.91 28.98 37.09
C ARG A 660 32.76 29.92 36.72
N ALA A 661 32.06 29.64 35.62
CA ALA A 661 30.87 30.38 35.21
C ALA A 661 29.74 30.20 36.22
N ARG A 662 29.54 28.99 36.74
CA ARG A 662 28.58 28.71 37.83
C ARG A 662 28.95 29.45 39.12
N THR A 663 30.22 29.51 39.50
CA THR A 663 30.67 30.24 40.71
C THR A 663 30.61 31.76 40.55
N HIS A 664 30.84 32.29 39.35
CA HIS A 664 30.70 33.73 39.08
C HIS A 664 29.23 34.19 39.00
N HIS A 665 28.30 33.28 38.66
CA HIS A 665 26.86 33.54 38.67
C HIS A 665 26.16 33.22 40.00
N ALA A 666 26.90 32.93 41.07
CA ALA A 666 26.33 32.62 42.39
C ALA A 666 25.54 33.78 43.05
N SER A 667 25.36 34.95 42.39
CA SER A 667 24.46 36.00 42.88
C SER A 667 23.11 36.09 42.16
N HIS A 668 22.83 35.29 41.14
CA HIS A 668 21.47 35.18 40.60
C HIS A 668 21.21 33.72 40.22
N ALA A 669 20.51 33.03 41.13
CA ALA A 669 19.78 31.84 40.80
C ALA A 669 18.93 32.08 39.54
N HIS A 670 18.75 30.99 38.78
CA HIS A 670 17.65 30.79 37.84
C HIS A 670 17.81 31.32 36.41
N ILE A 671 18.70 30.70 35.62
CA ILE A 671 18.38 30.51 34.19
C ILE A 671 17.40 29.35 34.03
N ALA A 672 17.62 28.23 34.74
CA ALA A 672 16.72 27.07 34.72
C ALA A 672 15.30 27.44 35.18
N ASP A 673 15.15 28.17 36.29
CA ASP A 673 13.80 28.49 36.78
C ASP A 673 13.21 29.75 36.12
N ALA A 674 14.01 30.61 35.49
CA ALA A 674 13.48 31.63 34.58
C ALA A 674 12.93 30.98 33.30
N LEU A 675 13.55 29.91 32.81
CA LEU A 675 13.03 29.09 31.71
C LEU A 675 11.77 28.33 32.13
N ALA A 676 11.73 27.76 33.35
CA ALA A 676 10.56 27.09 33.89
C ALA A 676 9.35 28.04 34.06
N GLN A 677 9.58 29.28 34.49
CA GLN A 677 8.54 30.32 34.62
C GLN A 677 8.01 30.81 33.27
N VAL A 678 8.85 30.87 32.22
CA VAL A 678 8.42 31.25 30.86
C VAL A 678 7.65 30.12 30.17
N LEU A 679 7.89 28.86 30.56
CA LEU A 679 7.29 27.67 29.94
C LEU A 679 6.07 27.12 30.70
N GLY A 680 5.68 27.72 31.82
CA GLY A 680 4.41 27.43 32.51
C GLY A 680 4.37 26.09 33.27
N ALA A 681 5.50 25.56 33.72
CA ALA A 681 5.57 24.33 34.49
C ALA A 681 5.58 24.63 36.00
N GLU A 682 4.39 24.75 36.60
CA GLU A 682 4.24 24.64 38.07
C GLU A 682 3.94 23.19 38.44
N GLU A 683 4.97 22.39 38.76
CA GLU A 683 4.79 21.21 39.62
C GLU A 683 5.88 21.18 40.70
N PRO A 684 5.55 20.75 41.94
CA PRO A 684 6.48 20.78 43.07
C PRO A 684 7.47 19.61 42.98
N GLN A 685 8.77 19.92 43.06
CA GLN A 685 9.83 18.91 43.12
C GLN A 685 9.67 18.00 44.37
N PRO A 686 9.80 16.66 44.25
CA PRO A 686 10.00 15.81 45.41
C PRO A 686 11.39 16.02 46.01
N GLU A 687 11.49 16.01 47.35
CA GLU A 687 12.76 16.11 48.08
C GLU A 687 13.76 15.05 47.61
N LEU A 688 14.96 15.51 47.25
CA LEU A 688 16.09 14.66 46.89
C LEU A 688 16.49 13.80 48.11
N THR A 689 16.46 12.48 47.95
CA THR A 689 17.15 11.57 48.87
C THR A 689 18.65 11.85 48.82
N LEU A 690 19.23 12.21 49.98
CA LEU A 690 20.66 12.43 50.16
C LEU A 690 21.47 11.23 49.63
N PRO A 691 22.54 11.45 48.84
CA PRO A 691 23.44 10.38 48.44
C PRO A 691 24.11 9.75 49.67
N PHE A 692 24.24 8.43 49.65
CA PHE A 692 25.12 7.69 50.55
C PHE A 692 26.57 8.10 50.24
N GLU A 693 27.28 8.52 51.28
CA GLU A 693 28.65 9.06 51.29
C GLU A 693 28.84 10.48 50.72
N GLU A 694 29.11 11.43 51.63
CA GLU A 694 29.78 12.69 51.32
C GLU A 694 31.18 12.38 50.75
N ALA A 695 31.26 12.15 49.45
CA ALA A 695 32.51 12.31 48.72
C ALA A 695 32.85 13.81 48.78
N GLY A 696 33.76 14.19 49.68
CA GLY A 696 34.29 15.55 49.73
C GLY A 696 34.73 16.00 48.33
N GLU A 697 34.56 17.30 48.04
CA GLU A 697 34.99 17.88 46.76
C GLU A 697 36.36 17.31 46.37
N PRO A 698 36.49 16.63 45.21
CA PRO A 698 37.76 16.04 44.85
C PRO A 698 38.79 17.17 44.75
N GLN A 699 39.80 17.12 45.63
CA GLN A 699 40.89 18.09 45.55
C GLN A 699 41.54 17.99 44.16
N PRO A 700 41.82 19.12 43.50
CA PRO A 700 42.14 19.19 42.07
C PRO A 700 43.48 18.56 41.66
N GLU A 701 44.13 17.79 42.54
CA GLU A 701 45.46 17.19 42.34
C GLU A 701 45.45 15.67 42.13
N THR A 702 44.29 14.99 42.20
CA THR A 702 44.25 13.51 42.09
C THR A 702 44.29 12.96 40.66
N TRP A 703 44.30 13.82 39.65
CA TRP A 703 44.59 13.43 38.28
C TRP A 703 45.77 14.26 37.81
N GLU A 704 46.97 13.67 37.77
CA GLU A 704 48.05 14.14 36.90
C GLU A 704 47.55 14.03 35.45
N VAL A 705 46.76 15.02 35.03
CA VAL A 705 46.47 15.23 33.63
C VAL A 705 47.78 15.75 33.08
N GLY A 706 48.50 14.89 32.35
CA GLY A 706 49.66 15.27 31.57
C GLY A 706 49.38 16.54 30.75
N VAL A 707 50.45 17.19 30.31
CA VAL A 707 50.36 18.38 29.46
C VAL A 707 49.35 18.11 28.34
N ASP A 708 48.33 18.97 28.20
CA ASP A 708 47.28 18.88 27.17
C ASP A 708 47.94 18.84 25.77
N GLU A 709 48.28 17.65 25.26
CA GLU A 709 48.83 17.49 23.90
C GLU A 709 47.74 17.38 22.83
N ASP A 710 46.46 17.27 23.19
CA ASP A 710 45.36 17.28 22.21
C ASP A 710 44.87 18.72 21.90
N MET A 711 45.77 19.50 21.30
CA MET A 711 45.41 20.70 20.55
C MET A 711 44.78 20.29 19.21
N THR A 712 43.59 19.68 19.20
CA THR A 712 42.78 19.68 17.97
C THR A 712 42.24 21.10 17.79
N PRO A 713 42.65 21.85 16.76
CA PRO A 713 42.19 23.21 16.56
C PRO A 713 40.67 23.23 16.39
N ASP A 714 39.99 24.27 16.87
CA ASP A 714 38.51 24.39 16.79
C ASP A 714 37.97 24.15 15.36
N THR A 715 38.77 24.44 14.34
CA THR A 715 38.48 24.15 12.92
C THR A 715 38.27 22.67 12.59
N GLN A 716 38.96 21.73 13.25
CA GLN A 716 38.76 20.28 13.02
C GLN A 716 37.41 19.78 13.55
N TRP A 717 36.90 20.36 14.64
CA TRP A 717 35.60 19.98 15.20
C TRP A 717 34.44 20.46 14.33
N HIS A 718 34.55 21.68 13.78
CA HIS A 718 33.57 22.25 12.86
C HIS A 718 33.47 21.46 11.55
N ALA A 719 34.58 20.93 11.02
CA ALA A 719 34.57 20.09 9.82
C ALA A 719 33.98 18.67 10.04
N ARG A 720 34.01 18.15 11.28
CA ARG A 720 33.53 16.80 11.61
C ARG A 720 32.02 16.69 11.75
N GLN A 721 31.34 17.74 12.19
CA GLN A 721 29.89 17.76 12.37
C GLN A 721 29.09 17.47 11.07
N PRO A 722 29.39 18.11 9.93
CA PRO A 722 28.77 17.76 8.65
C PRO A 722 28.99 16.30 8.24
N ARG A 723 30.18 15.73 8.52
CA ARG A 723 30.51 14.33 8.24
C ARG A 723 29.73 13.35 9.14
N LEU A 724 29.46 13.70 10.40
CA LEU A 724 28.60 12.93 11.29
C LEU A 724 27.15 12.87 10.77
N ALA A 725 26.60 14.02 10.36
CA ALA A 725 25.26 14.08 9.79
C ALA A 725 25.16 13.29 8.47
N LEU A 726 26.22 13.34 7.65
CA LEU A 726 26.33 12.55 6.43
C LEU A 726 26.36 11.04 6.73
N TYR A 727 27.14 10.61 7.72
CA TYR A 727 27.16 9.22 8.16
C TYR A 727 25.78 8.73 8.60
N ASP A 728 25.08 9.52 9.43
CA ASP A 728 23.73 9.19 9.88
C ASP A 728 22.73 9.08 8.70
N THR A 729 22.92 9.89 7.66
CA THR A 729 22.12 9.82 6.43
C THR A 729 22.41 8.52 5.67
N LEU A 730 23.67 8.17 5.47
CA LEU A 730 24.10 6.97 4.76
C LEU A 730 23.79 5.68 5.54
N ALA A 731 23.78 5.74 6.88
CA ALA A 731 23.42 4.60 7.73
C ALA A 731 21.97 4.12 7.47
N GLN A 732 21.09 4.96 6.96
CA GLN A 732 19.69 4.60 6.68
C GLN A 732 19.55 3.52 5.60
N TYR A 733 20.55 3.36 4.73
CA TYR A 733 20.58 2.34 3.68
C TYR A 733 20.90 0.92 4.21
N PHE A 734 21.31 0.81 5.47
CA PHE A 734 21.68 -0.46 6.11
C PHE A 734 20.63 -0.92 7.12
N ARG A 735 20.72 -2.19 7.55
CA ARG A 735 19.81 -2.78 8.53
C ARG A 735 19.89 -2.03 9.88
N PRO A 736 18.76 -1.78 10.57
CA PRO A 736 18.75 -1.09 11.86
C PRO A 736 19.61 -1.77 12.93
N SER A 737 19.75 -3.10 12.88
CA SER A 737 20.57 -3.87 13.81
C SER A 737 22.08 -3.67 13.60
N THR A 738 22.50 -3.25 12.41
CA THR A 738 23.93 -3.10 12.06
C THR A 738 24.42 -1.66 12.13
N VAL A 739 23.55 -0.70 12.45
CA VAL A 739 23.88 0.73 12.51
C VAL A 739 23.69 1.28 13.92
N PRO A 740 24.33 2.41 14.29
CA PRO A 740 24.09 3.04 15.57
C PRO A 740 22.62 3.40 15.79
N PRO A 741 22.14 3.38 17.06
CA PRO A 741 20.76 3.72 17.38
C PRO A 741 20.41 5.17 16.99
N ARG A 742 19.13 5.46 16.70
CA ARG A 742 18.70 6.79 16.23
C ARG A 742 18.84 7.88 17.29
N GLY A 743 18.47 7.62 18.54
CA GLY A 743 18.57 8.58 19.65
C GLY A 743 20.01 8.87 20.10
N ASP A 744 20.20 9.91 20.91
CA ASP A 744 21.45 10.20 21.62
C ASP A 744 21.18 10.27 23.13
N VAL A 745 22.21 10.02 23.94
CA VAL A 745 22.11 10.12 25.40
C VAL A 745 21.73 11.53 25.84
N THR A 746 22.11 12.54 25.04
CA THR A 746 21.72 13.94 25.32
C THR A 746 20.22 14.18 25.22
N ASP A 747 19.47 13.37 24.46
CA ASP A 747 18.02 13.51 24.32
C ASP A 747 17.27 13.16 25.62
N LEU A 748 17.95 12.45 26.54
CA LEU A 748 17.42 12.08 27.86
C LEU A 748 17.62 13.19 28.90
N VAL A 749 18.37 14.25 28.56
CA VAL A 749 18.66 15.37 29.46
C VAL A 749 17.70 16.52 29.15
N ALA A 750 16.66 16.69 29.97
CA ALA A 750 15.84 17.90 29.95
C ALA A 750 16.58 19.02 30.70
N LEU A 751 16.82 20.15 30.04
CA LEU A 751 17.49 21.34 30.60
C LEU A 751 16.52 22.48 30.88
#